data_AF-A0A356KK11-F1
#
_entry.id   AF-A0A356KK11-F1
#
_cell.length_a   1.000
_cell.length_b   1.000
_cell.length_c   1.000
_cell.angle_alpha   90.00
_cell.angle_beta   90.00
_cell.angle_gamma   90.00
#
_symmetry.space_group_name_H-M   'P 1'
#
loop_
_entity.id
_entity.type
_entity.pdbx_description
1 polymer ?
#
loop_
_entity_poly.entity_id
_entity_poly.type
_entity_poly.pdbx_seq_one_letter_code
_entity_poly.pdbx_strand_id
1 'polypeptide(L)'
;AILDGDFEAALERIETGLKHRPADVELLAAQAAVQLLRGDQAGFQQIEQQVLKLRPRCARFFEAVAETVQMKFRYAEARDLAKRALEVDPGYHPVLAILGVNLTRTGQEEEGRKVLQRAFEEDPFNVFVFNHLQLWDRLDEHYTTVEMKGAKLRISKEELLVSTRYVKDLVNECRERLGGRYEAVPEQVLIELFPKHADFSARSVGLPGIPALGVCFGKVVTVLSAKEKKAVGAHSWGRTLWHEYAHVCTLTRSKNRVPRWLTEGISVYEEPKGRKTWVRGSDGDILMLMDRGLIMPVARLDEGFTKPRYPNQVMMSYYQGGAMCEFIEARWGFEKILGLLDAYGEGLDTKQAIQKVFGFDHADFDRRFMRFLQRRYRHVAWRPPPAPERRRELLSHLGRSPLDVAARGELAWVYAVYGKDVDAAAQAGLALEHAEKLAPELGQLELGALPGGEARAALRAANLRAGAADAHLALGVVAGRKGKLSRAARRLRRALDLGTRDPVLAHKLLSKIHAARKQWKQAIEELRTVERLSPPNAELQRQFAELWKKAGDEAESMAALKQACLLDSDDAKVRVTFATWAAKQGRWVEVLEVLDDVNLIDPFRKDTHLLLGDALRKTALGDEAKLKRALGEYEVAEILKVDYLAGAYFGKAACLAELGKREEALEAVRKALGDDPEHAEARALKTKLEGK
;
A
#
# COMPACT_ATOMS: atom_id res chain seq x y z
N ALA A 1 -23.52 -6.28 10.67
CA ALA A 1 -23.45 -7.30 11.72
C ALA A 1 -22.60 -8.45 11.19
N ILE A 2 -23.16 -9.41 10.43
CA ILE A 2 -22.41 -10.55 9.85
C ILE A 2 -21.11 -10.15 9.13
N LEU A 3 -21.17 -9.20 8.18
CA LEU A 3 -19.99 -8.77 7.42
C LEU A 3 -18.89 -8.17 8.31
N ASP A 4 -19.28 -7.48 9.38
CA ASP A 4 -18.40 -6.81 10.34
C ASP A 4 -17.84 -7.77 11.42
N GLY A 5 -18.23 -9.05 11.41
CA GLY A 5 -17.90 -10.02 12.47
C GLY A 5 -18.72 -9.86 13.76
N ASP A 6 -19.66 -8.91 13.81
CA ASP A 6 -20.59 -8.74 14.93
C ASP A 6 -21.74 -9.73 14.80
N PHE A 7 -21.46 -10.98 15.18
CA PHE A 7 -22.38 -12.11 15.07
C PHE A 7 -23.49 -12.08 16.11
N GLU A 8 -23.22 -11.59 17.33
CA GLU A 8 -24.24 -11.48 18.38
C GLU A 8 -25.33 -10.46 17.99
N ALA A 9 -24.95 -9.26 17.53
CA ALA A 9 -25.91 -8.28 17.04
C ALA A 9 -26.56 -8.67 15.68
N ALA A 10 -26.01 -9.68 14.99
CA ALA A 10 -26.69 -10.30 13.85
C ALA A 10 -27.81 -11.23 14.34
N LEU A 11 -27.47 -12.15 15.25
CA LEU A 11 -28.40 -13.15 15.79
C LEU A 11 -29.58 -12.50 16.50
N GLU A 12 -29.37 -11.49 17.35
CA GLU A 12 -30.45 -10.76 18.03
C GLU A 12 -31.52 -10.22 17.05
N ARG A 13 -31.07 -9.66 15.92
CA ARG A 13 -31.95 -9.11 14.87
C ARG A 13 -32.64 -10.21 14.08
N ILE A 14 -31.91 -11.28 13.76
CA ILE A 14 -32.44 -12.44 13.04
C ILE A 14 -33.51 -13.15 13.87
N GLU A 15 -33.24 -13.43 15.16
CA GLU A 15 -34.18 -14.01 16.11
C GLU A 15 -35.43 -13.15 16.30
N THR A 16 -35.28 -11.82 16.34
CA THR A 16 -36.42 -10.88 16.38
C THR A 16 -37.29 -11.04 15.13
N GLY A 17 -36.69 -11.18 13.94
CA GLY A 17 -37.44 -11.49 12.71
C GLY A 17 -38.10 -12.87 12.75
N LEU A 18 -37.38 -13.91 13.19
CA LEU A 18 -37.87 -15.29 13.26
C LEU A 18 -39.03 -15.47 14.24
N LYS A 19 -39.10 -14.68 15.33
CA LYS A 19 -40.27 -14.64 16.22
C LYS A 19 -41.56 -14.26 15.48
N HIS A 20 -41.47 -13.42 14.45
CA HIS A 20 -42.62 -13.02 13.62
C HIS A 20 -42.79 -13.89 12.37
N ARG A 21 -41.70 -14.49 11.86
CA ARG A 21 -41.73 -15.37 10.68
C ARG A 21 -40.83 -16.61 10.87
N PRO A 22 -41.28 -17.64 11.61
CA PRO A 22 -40.43 -18.78 11.98
C PRO A 22 -39.95 -19.68 10.82
N ALA A 23 -40.54 -19.52 9.64
CA ALA A 23 -40.22 -20.27 8.42
C ALA A 23 -39.73 -19.36 7.26
N ASP A 24 -39.20 -18.17 7.59
CA ASP A 24 -38.57 -17.27 6.63
C ASP A 24 -37.18 -17.79 6.26
N VAL A 25 -37.01 -18.17 4.99
CA VAL A 25 -35.78 -18.83 4.50
C VAL A 25 -34.58 -17.89 4.50
N GLU A 26 -34.78 -16.59 4.28
CA GLU A 26 -33.68 -15.62 4.28
C GLU A 26 -33.14 -15.40 5.70
N LEU A 27 -34.03 -15.35 6.69
CA LEU A 27 -33.64 -15.25 8.10
C LEU A 27 -32.97 -16.54 8.60
N LEU A 28 -33.49 -17.71 8.24
CA LEU A 28 -32.86 -19.00 8.58
C LEU A 28 -31.51 -19.17 7.88
N ALA A 29 -31.38 -18.75 6.61
CA ALA A 29 -30.09 -18.76 5.90
C ALA A 29 -29.08 -17.78 6.54
N ALA A 30 -29.51 -16.58 6.92
CA ALA A 30 -28.66 -15.64 7.66
C ALA A 30 -28.21 -16.21 9.01
N GLN A 31 -29.08 -16.92 9.73
CA GLN A 31 -28.73 -17.60 10.97
C GLN A 31 -27.70 -18.72 10.74
N ALA A 32 -27.96 -19.59 9.75
CA ALA A 32 -27.07 -20.69 9.38
C ALA A 32 -25.69 -20.20 8.92
N ALA A 33 -25.64 -19.11 8.15
CA ALA A 33 -24.40 -18.46 7.74
C ALA A 33 -23.60 -17.93 8.94
N VAL A 34 -24.26 -17.36 9.96
CA VAL A 34 -23.57 -16.97 11.20
C VAL A 34 -22.95 -18.18 11.90
N GLN A 35 -23.68 -19.30 12.04
CA GLN A 35 -23.13 -20.49 12.67
C GLN A 35 -21.91 -21.04 11.91
N LEU A 36 -21.99 -21.14 10.58
CA LEU A 36 -20.87 -21.61 9.75
C LEU A 36 -19.65 -20.67 9.81
N LEU A 37 -19.87 -19.35 9.90
CA LEU A 37 -18.81 -18.36 10.06
C LEU A 37 -18.13 -18.45 11.44
N ARG A 38 -18.89 -18.71 12.51
CA ARG A 38 -18.39 -19.00 13.86
C ARG A 38 -17.71 -20.38 13.98
N GLY A 39 -17.86 -21.25 12.99
CA GLY A 39 -17.37 -22.63 13.04
C GLY A 39 -18.32 -23.62 13.75
N ASP A 40 -19.53 -23.19 14.10
CA ASP A 40 -20.57 -24.08 14.64
C ASP A 40 -21.26 -24.87 13.51
N GLN A 41 -20.60 -25.95 13.11
CA GLN A 41 -21.12 -26.89 12.12
C GLN A 41 -22.41 -27.58 12.59
N ALA A 42 -22.58 -27.78 13.90
CA ALA A 42 -23.74 -28.46 14.47
C ALA A 42 -24.99 -27.57 14.41
N GLY A 43 -24.87 -26.29 14.79
CA GLY A 43 -25.94 -25.30 14.64
C GLY A 43 -26.31 -25.07 13.17
N PHE A 44 -25.34 -25.04 12.26
CA PHE A 44 -25.62 -25.02 10.82
C PHE A 44 -26.49 -26.23 10.38
N GLN A 45 -26.08 -27.45 10.75
CA GLN A 45 -26.79 -28.69 10.38
C GLN A 45 -28.20 -28.77 11.00
N GLN A 46 -28.40 -28.26 12.22
CA GLN A 46 -29.73 -28.18 12.83
C GLN A 46 -30.67 -27.26 12.03
N ILE A 47 -30.18 -26.11 11.57
CA ILE A 47 -30.96 -25.18 10.75
C ILE A 47 -31.20 -25.75 9.33
N GLU A 48 -30.21 -26.41 8.72
CA GLU A 48 -30.38 -27.16 7.46
C GLU A 48 -31.52 -28.19 7.58
N GLN A 49 -31.50 -29.01 8.63
CA GLN A 49 -32.53 -30.02 8.88
C GLN A 49 -33.92 -29.39 9.11
N GLN A 50 -33.99 -28.28 9.86
CA GLN A 50 -35.23 -27.53 10.06
C GLN A 50 -35.81 -27.03 8.72
N VAL A 51 -34.97 -26.41 7.88
CA VAL A 51 -35.38 -25.88 6.58
C VAL A 51 -35.83 -27.00 5.64
N LEU A 52 -35.04 -28.08 5.52
CA LEU A 52 -35.36 -29.20 4.63
C LEU A 52 -36.60 -29.97 5.09
N LYS A 53 -36.86 -30.07 6.40
CA LYS A 53 -38.11 -30.66 6.92
C LYS A 53 -39.34 -29.83 6.54
N LEU A 54 -39.21 -28.51 6.47
CA LEU A 54 -40.29 -27.61 6.03
C LEU A 54 -40.41 -27.53 4.50
N ARG A 55 -39.29 -27.62 3.78
CA ARG A 55 -39.18 -27.44 2.32
C ARG A 55 -38.06 -28.34 1.75
N PRO A 56 -38.35 -29.60 1.38
CA PRO A 56 -37.30 -30.57 1.01
C PRO A 56 -36.40 -30.21 -0.18
N ARG A 57 -36.85 -29.34 -1.08
CA ARG A 57 -36.11 -28.85 -2.26
C ARG A 57 -35.69 -27.38 -2.14
N CYS A 58 -35.39 -26.90 -0.94
CA CYS A 58 -35.11 -25.47 -0.70
C CYS A 58 -33.68 -25.05 -1.11
N ALA A 59 -33.35 -25.10 -2.39
CA ALA A 59 -32.04 -24.68 -2.90
C ALA A 59 -31.70 -23.21 -2.58
N ARG A 60 -32.70 -22.31 -2.57
CA ARG A 60 -32.56 -20.90 -2.18
C ARG A 60 -31.93 -20.70 -0.79
N PHE A 61 -32.15 -21.63 0.16
CA PHE A 61 -31.49 -21.57 1.48
C PHE A 61 -29.96 -21.67 1.33
N PHE A 62 -29.48 -22.69 0.63
CA PHE A 62 -28.04 -22.91 0.42
C PHE A 62 -27.40 -21.80 -0.42
N GLU A 63 -28.13 -21.27 -1.40
CA GLU A 63 -27.72 -20.09 -2.16
C GLU A 63 -27.52 -18.87 -1.23
N ALA A 64 -28.50 -18.52 -0.41
CA ALA A 64 -28.42 -17.38 0.51
C ALA A 64 -27.29 -17.53 1.56
N VAL A 65 -27.03 -18.75 2.05
CA VAL A 65 -25.85 -19.03 2.88
C VAL A 65 -24.56 -18.84 2.06
N ALA A 66 -24.48 -19.38 0.84
CA ALA A 66 -23.31 -19.26 -0.04
C ALA A 66 -22.98 -17.79 -0.36
N GLU A 67 -24.00 -16.99 -0.69
CA GLU A 67 -23.90 -15.53 -0.89
C GLU A 67 -23.31 -14.83 0.33
N THR A 68 -23.76 -15.20 1.53
CA THR A 68 -23.30 -14.59 2.79
C THR A 68 -21.84 -14.96 3.09
N VAL A 69 -21.45 -16.23 2.91
CA VAL A 69 -20.09 -16.67 3.27
C VAL A 69 -19.03 -16.31 2.22
N GLN A 70 -19.39 -16.20 0.93
CA GLN A 70 -18.46 -15.66 -0.09
C GLN A 70 -18.11 -14.19 0.15
N MET A 71 -19.02 -13.39 0.74
CA MET A 71 -18.73 -12.01 1.16
C MET A 71 -17.74 -11.94 2.34
N LYS A 72 -17.51 -13.06 3.04
CA LYS A 72 -16.42 -13.24 4.02
C LYS A 72 -15.26 -14.06 3.46
N PHE A 73 -15.09 -14.10 2.14
CA PHE A 73 -13.99 -14.77 1.43
C PHE A 73 -13.92 -16.31 1.63
N ARG A 74 -15.00 -16.94 2.13
CA ARG A 74 -15.09 -18.40 2.36
C ARG A 74 -15.49 -19.14 1.08
N TYR A 75 -14.72 -18.95 0.01
CA TYR A 75 -15.09 -19.38 -1.35
C TYR A 75 -15.25 -20.90 -1.52
N ALA A 76 -14.49 -21.70 -0.77
CA ALA A 76 -14.65 -23.16 -0.76
C ALA A 76 -16.01 -23.60 -0.17
N GLU A 77 -16.42 -23.00 0.94
CA GLU A 77 -17.73 -23.27 1.55
C GLU A 77 -18.87 -22.73 0.68
N ALA A 78 -18.71 -21.56 0.06
CA ALA A 78 -19.69 -21.05 -0.89
C ALA A 78 -19.87 -21.98 -2.11
N ARG A 79 -18.78 -22.55 -2.64
CA ARG A 79 -18.81 -23.60 -3.66
C ARG A 79 -19.56 -24.85 -3.17
N ASP A 80 -19.26 -25.33 -1.97
CA ASP A 80 -19.83 -26.58 -1.46
C ASP A 80 -21.33 -26.43 -1.13
N LEU A 81 -21.73 -25.29 -0.58
CA LEU A 81 -23.14 -24.89 -0.43
C LEU A 81 -23.84 -24.76 -1.79
N ALA A 82 -23.18 -24.19 -2.79
CA ALA A 82 -23.75 -24.09 -4.14
C ALA A 82 -23.89 -25.46 -4.84
N LYS A 83 -23.00 -26.43 -4.57
CA LYS A 83 -23.21 -27.83 -4.97
C LYS A 83 -24.39 -28.45 -4.23
N ARG A 84 -24.48 -28.23 -2.91
CA ARG A 84 -25.58 -28.71 -2.06
C ARG A 84 -26.96 -28.17 -2.49
N ALA A 85 -27.03 -26.94 -2.98
CA ALA A 85 -28.23 -26.37 -3.59
C ALA A 85 -28.74 -27.21 -4.78
N LEU A 86 -27.83 -27.63 -5.66
CA LEU A 86 -28.15 -28.48 -6.81
C LEU A 86 -28.43 -29.95 -6.44
N GLU A 87 -27.92 -30.44 -5.30
CA GLU A 87 -28.27 -31.76 -4.77
C GLU A 87 -29.74 -31.81 -4.30
N VAL A 88 -30.22 -30.75 -3.63
CA VAL A 88 -31.62 -30.68 -3.16
C VAL A 88 -32.58 -30.23 -4.25
N ASP A 89 -32.11 -29.46 -5.24
CA ASP A 89 -32.88 -29.15 -6.43
C ASP A 89 -31.99 -29.04 -7.69
N PRO A 90 -31.88 -30.13 -8.49
CA PRO A 90 -31.09 -30.14 -9.72
C PRO A 90 -31.54 -29.13 -10.80
N GLY A 91 -32.76 -28.59 -10.69
CA GLY A 91 -33.31 -27.57 -11.58
C GLY A 91 -33.18 -26.13 -11.05
N TYR A 92 -32.45 -25.90 -9.95
CA TYR A 92 -32.26 -24.56 -9.41
C TYR A 92 -31.09 -23.83 -10.08
N HIS A 93 -31.33 -23.35 -11.29
CA HIS A 93 -30.33 -22.69 -12.13
C HIS A 93 -29.69 -21.40 -11.57
N PRO A 94 -30.35 -20.54 -10.75
CA PRO A 94 -29.74 -19.30 -10.23
C PRO A 94 -28.39 -19.48 -9.52
N VAL A 95 -28.22 -20.59 -8.79
CA VAL A 95 -27.00 -20.88 -8.04
C VAL A 95 -25.79 -21.22 -8.93
N LEU A 96 -25.99 -21.51 -10.22
CA LEU A 96 -24.92 -21.88 -11.15
C LEU A 96 -23.88 -20.75 -11.29
N ALA A 97 -24.29 -19.49 -11.27
CA ALA A 97 -23.35 -18.36 -11.31
C ALA A 97 -22.44 -18.35 -10.07
N ILE A 98 -23.00 -18.57 -8.88
CA ILE A 98 -22.24 -18.64 -7.62
C ILE A 98 -21.31 -19.86 -7.63
N LEU A 99 -21.79 -21.02 -8.07
CA LEU A 99 -20.96 -22.23 -8.16
C LEU A 99 -19.78 -22.03 -9.13
N GLY A 100 -20.07 -21.57 -10.35
CA GLY A 100 -19.08 -21.37 -11.41
C GLY A 100 -17.98 -20.39 -11.01
N VAL A 101 -18.35 -19.23 -10.46
CA VAL A 101 -17.36 -18.24 -9.98
C VAL A 101 -16.53 -18.79 -8.81
N ASN A 102 -17.14 -19.47 -7.84
CA ASN A 102 -16.40 -19.99 -6.68
C ASN A 102 -15.52 -21.21 -7.00
N LEU A 103 -15.88 -22.02 -8.00
CA LEU A 103 -14.99 -23.02 -8.58
C LEU A 103 -13.71 -22.38 -9.16
N THR A 104 -13.83 -21.31 -9.96
CA THR A 104 -12.65 -20.62 -10.53
C THR A 104 -11.81 -19.89 -9.49
N ARG A 105 -12.43 -19.29 -8.46
CA ARG A 105 -11.72 -18.68 -7.30
C ARG A 105 -10.96 -19.70 -6.47
N THR A 106 -11.47 -20.93 -6.37
CA THR A 106 -10.78 -22.03 -5.68
C THR A 106 -9.90 -22.88 -6.60
N GLY A 107 -9.71 -22.47 -7.87
CA GLY A 107 -8.81 -23.13 -8.83
C GLY A 107 -9.32 -24.43 -9.47
N GLN A 108 -10.63 -24.73 -9.40
CA GLN A 108 -11.27 -25.75 -10.25
C GLN A 108 -11.76 -25.10 -11.55
N GLU A 109 -10.83 -24.62 -12.38
CA GLU A 109 -11.15 -23.70 -13.48
C GLU A 109 -11.94 -24.34 -14.61
N GLU A 110 -11.61 -25.58 -15.02
CA GLU A 110 -12.34 -26.31 -16.05
C GLU A 110 -13.79 -26.64 -15.63
N GLU A 111 -13.98 -27.05 -14.38
CA GLU A 111 -15.32 -27.30 -13.81
C GLU A 111 -16.09 -25.98 -13.73
N GLY A 112 -15.45 -24.92 -13.24
CA GLY A 112 -16.03 -23.60 -13.13
C GLY A 112 -16.47 -23.02 -14.47
N ARG A 113 -15.66 -23.14 -15.53
CA ARG A 113 -16.03 -22.69 -16.88
C ARG A 113 -17.22 -23.48 -17.44
N LYS A 114 -17.27 -24.81 -17.26
CA LYS A 114 -18.42 -25.64 -17.67
C LYS A 114 -19.70 -25.23 -16.94
N VAL A 115 -19.61 -24.90 -15.64
CA VAL A 115 -20.76 -24.42 -14.86
C VAL A 115 -21.18 -23.00 -15.28
N LEU A 116 -20.23 -22.10 -15.56
CA LEU A 116 -20.53 -20.75 -16.07
C LEU A 116 -21.18 -20.79 -17.46
N GLN A 117 -20.74 -21.69 -18.34
CA GLN A 117 -21.35 -21.90 -19.65
C GLN A 117 -22.83 -22.30 -19.52
N ARG A 118 -23.12 -23.27 -18.64
CA ARG A 118 -24.50 -23.64 -18.29
C ARG A 118 -25.28 -22.48 -17.66
N ALA A 119 -24.65 -21.69 -16.77
CA ALA A 119 -25.30 -20.53 -16.17
C ALA A 119 -25.73 -19.49 -17.22
N PHE A 120 -24.94 -19.32 -18.28
CA PHE A 120 -25.26 -18.41 -19.39
C PHE A 120 -26.31 -18.98 -20.35
N GLU A 121 -26.37 -20.29 -20.53
CA GLU A 121 -27.42 -20.96 -21.32
C GLU A 121 -28.81 -20.79 -20.65
N GLU A 122 -28.86 -20.79 -19.33
CA GLU A 122 -30.09 -20.63 -18.54
C GLU A 122 -30.47 -19.14 -18.31
N ASP A 123 -29.49 -18.25 -18.13
CA ASP A 123 -29.67 -16.80 -18.03
C ASP A 123 -28.65 -16.03 -18.91
N PRO A 124 -28.95 -15.82 -20.21
CA PRO A 124 -28.10 -15.06 -21.12
C PRO A 124 -27.97 -13.56 -20.77
N PHE A 125 -28.82 -13.04 -19.88
CA PHE A 125 -28.79 -11.63 -19.46
C PHE A 125 -27.90 -11.40 -18.24
N ASN A 126 -27.33 -12.46 -17.67
CA ASN A 126 -26.43 -12.37 -16.53
C ASN A 126 -25.07 -11.75 -16.91
N VAL A 127 -24.97 -10.42 -16.80
CA VAL A 127 -23.76 -9.65 -17.14
C VAL A 127 -22.51 -10.16 -16.41
N PHE A 128 -22.64 -10.64 -15.17
CA PHE A 128 -21.50 -11.21 -14.43
C PHE A 128 -20.99 -12.49 -15.07
N VAL A 129 -21.87 -13.41 -15.44
CA VAL A 129 -21.49 -14.68 -16.12
C VAL A 129 -20.93 -14.38 -17.51
N PHE A 130 -21.60 -13.52 -18.29
CA PHE A 130 -21.13 -13.09 -19.61
C PHE A 130 -19.70 -12.52 -19.55
N ASN A 131 -19.43 -11.61 -18.60
CA ASN A 131 -18.10 -11.02 -18.41
C ASN A 131 -17.03 -12.06 -18.06
N HIS A 132 -17.37 -13.11 -17.29
CA HIS A 132 -16.44 -14.20 -16.99
C HIS A 132 -16.19 -15.09 -18.22
N LEU A 133 -17.20 -15.45 -19.01
CA LEU A 133 -17.03 -16.24 -20.23
C LEU A 133 -16.19 -15.49 -21.27
N GLN A 134 -16.51 -14.21 -21.51
CA GLN A 134 -15.73 -13.33 -22.36
C GLN A 134 -14.26 -13.18 -21.91
N LEU A 135 -14.00 -13.23 -20.60
CA LEU A 135 -12.64 -13.30 -20.08
C LEU A 135 -11.97 -14.63 -20.44
N TRP A 136 -12.66 -15.78 -20.26
CA TRP A 136 -12.09 -17.09 -20.60
C TRP A 136 -11.66 -17.19 -22.05
N ASP A 137 -12.44 -16.66 -22.98
CA ASP A 137 -12.09 -16.65 -24.41
C ASP A 137 -10.80 -15.84 -24.67
N ARG A 138 -10.65 -14.68 -24.00
CA ARG A 138 -9.40 -13.89 -24.06
C ARG A 138 -8.22 -14.56 -23.36
N LEU A 139 -8.45 -15.34 -22.30
CA LEU A 139 -7.42 -16.13 -21.64
C LEU A 139 -6.89 -17.22 -22.57
N ASP A 140 -7.76 -17.95 -23.26
CA ASP A 140 -7.36 -18.96 -24.26
C ASP A 140 -6.57 -18.33 -25.42
N GLU A 141 -7.09 -17.23 -25.98
CA GLU A 141 -6.51 -16.58 -27.16
C GLU A 141 -5.16 -15.93 -26.86
N HIS A 142 -5.01 -15.22 -25.74
CA HIS A 142 -3.87 -14.34 -25.52
C HIS A 142 -2.91 -14.76 -24.39
N TYR A 143 -3.28 -15.72 -23.54
CA TYR A 143 -2.48 -16.12 -22.38
C TYR A 143 -1.93 -17.55 -22.54
N THR A 144 -0.91 -17.86 -21.76
CA THR A 144 -0.36 -19.21 -21.61
C THR A 144 -0.08 -19.48 -20.14
N THR A 145 0.13 -20.75 -19.78
CA THR A 145 0.46 -21.16 -18.41
C THR A 145 1.87 -21.73 -18.35
N VAL A 146 2.68 -21.24 -17.42
CA VAL A 146 4.04 -21.72 -17.13
C VAL A 146 4.02 -22.47 -15.80
N GLU A 147 4.45 -23.73 -15.81
CA GLU A 147 4.59 -24.54 -14.60
C GLU A 147 5.85 -24.17 -13.81
N MET A 148 5.71 -24.10 -12.49
CA MET A 148 6.75 -23.71 -11.55
C MET A 148 6.70 -24.59 -10.29
N LYS A 149 7.78 -24.62 -9.49
CA LYS A 149 7.84 -25.44 -8.28
C LYS A 149 6.82 -24.97 -7.24
N GLY A 150 5.70 -25.69 -7.15
CA GLY A 150 4.57 -25.33 -6.26
C GLY A 150 3.75 -24.13 -6.71
N ALA A 151 3.82 -23.75 -8.00
CA ALA A 151 3.01 -22.67 -8.55
C ALA A 151 2.72 -22.86 -10.04
N LYS A 152 1.67 -22.19 -10.52
CA LYS A 152 1.34 -22.01 -11.93
C LYS A 152 1.29 -20.52 -12.22
N LEU A 153 1.92 -20.06 -13.30
CA LEU A 153 1.85 -18.68 -13.76
C LEU A 153 1.03 -18.61 -15.05
N ARG A 154 -0.18 -18.05 -15.01
CA ARG A 154 -0.91 -17.62 -16.19
C ARG A 154 -0.48 -16.20 -16.56
N ILE A 155 -0.03 -16.03 -17.80
CA ILE A 155 0.61 -14.80 -18.27
C ILE A 155 0.30 -14.55 -19.75
N SER A 156 0.17 -13.28 -20.15
CA SER A 156 0.01 -12.91 -21.56
C SER A 156 1.22 -13.32 -22.41
N LYS A 157 0.95 -13.89 -23.59
CA LYS A 157 1.97 -14.31 -24.58
C LYS A 157 2.92 -13.17 -24.96
N GLU A 158 2.45 -11.92 -24.91
CA GLU A 158 3.24 -10.72 -25.23
C GLU A 158 4.27 -10.29 -24.16
N GLU A 159 4.18 -10.81 -22.93
CA GLU A 159 5.15 -10.51 -21.86
C GLU A 159 5.87 -11.74 -21.32
N LEU A 160 5.50 -12.92 -21.82
CA LEU A 160 6.07 -14.23 -21.48
C LEU A 160 7.61 -14.23 -21.43
N LEU A 161 8.29 -13.65 -22.42
CA LEU A 161 9.76 -13.69 -22.49
C LEU A 161 10.47 -12.77 -21.48
N VAL A 162 9.75 -11.82 -20.87
CA VAL A 162 10.32 -10.79 -19.99
C VAL A 162 9.85 -11.02 -18.55
N SER A 163 8.54 -10.89 -18.28
CA SER A 163 8.00 -10.93 -16.91
C SER A 163 8.19 -12.30 -16.25
N THR A 164 8.13 -13.41 -17.00
CA THR A 164 8.24 -14.77 -16.43
C THR A 164 9.50 -14.97 -15.61
N ARG A 165 10.63 -14.35 -16.00
CA ARG A 165 11.89 -14.43 -15.26
C ARG A 165 11.72 -13.88 -13.84
N TYR A 166 11.31 -12.62 -13.75
CA TYR A 166 11.17 -11.91 -12.49
C TYR A 166 10.04 -12.45 -11.61
N VAL A 167 8.91 -12.84 -12.22
CA VAL A 167 7.81 -13.47 -11.49
C VAL A 167 8.24 -14.82 -10.92
N LYS A 168 8.97 -15.64 -11.68
CA LYS A 168 9.45 -16.94 -11.21
C LYS A 168 10.37 -16.80 -10.00
N ASP A 169 11.34 -15.89 -10.07
CA ASP A 169 12.28 -15.64 -8.98
C ASP A 169 11.55 -15.14 -7.73
N LEU A 170 10.66 -14.15 -7.87
CA LEU A 170 9.88 -13.59 -6.76
C LEU A 170 8.91 -14.60 -6.13
N VAL A 171 8.28 -15.48 -6.91
CA VAL A 171 7.36 -16.51 -6.37
C VAL A 171 8.10 -17.58 -5.58
N ASN A 172 9.31 -17.97 -6.03
CA ASN A 172 10.18 -18.85 -5.24
C ASN A 172 10.57 -18.15 -3.93
N GLU A 173 10.95 -16.88 -3.99
CA GLU A 173 11.28 -16.04 -2.83
C GLU A 173 10.10 -15.96 -1.84
N CYS A 174 8.87 -15.71 -2.32
CA CYS A 174 7.66 -15.72 -1.50
C CYS A 174 7.41 -17.08 -0.84
N ARG A 175 7.54 -18.20 -1.59
CA ARG A 175 7.33 -19.55 -1.04
C ARG A 175 8.33 -19.90 0.06
N GLU A 176 9.59 -19.54 -0.12
CA GLU A 176 10.63 -19.79 0.87
C GLU A 176 10.47 -18.87 2.09
N ARG A 177 10.40 -17.55 1.87
CA ARG A 177 10.45 -16.56 2.95
C ARG A 177 9.12 -16.40 3.67
N LEU A 178 8.00 -16.21 2.95
CA LEU A 178 6.68 -16.08 3.57
C LEU A 178 6.13 -17.47 3.94
N GLY A 179 6.18 -18.43 3.02
CA GLY A 179 5.68 -19.79 3.29
C GLY A 179 6.41 -20.47 4.46
N GLY A 180 7.73 -20.27 4.58
CA GLY A 180 8.51 -20.69 5.73
C GLY A 180 8.17 -19.92 7.02
N ARG A 181 8.17 -18.58 6.98
CA ARG A 181 7.90 -17.72 8.16
C ARG A 181 6.51 -17.94 8.75
N TYR A 182 5.49 -18.18 7.93
CA TYR A 182 4.11 -18.44 8.38
C TYR A 182 3.81 -19.92 8.60
N GLU A 183 4.75 -20.82 8.29
CA GLU A 183 4.60 -22.29 8.35
C GLU A 183 3.38 -22.81 7.56
N ALA A 184 2.92 -22.05 6.57
CA ALA A 184 1.65 -22.26 5.89
C ALA A 184 1.73 -21.74 4.46
N VAL A 185 1.77 -22.66 3.49
CA VAL A 185 1.65 -22.35 2.06
C VAL A 185 0.96 -23.52 1.35
N PRO A 186 0.03 -23.26 0.40
CA PRO A 186 -0.54 -24.32 -0.42
C PRO A 186 0.53 -25.06 -1.24
N GLU A 187 0.31 -26.34 -1.50
CA GLU A 187 1.16 -27.16 -2.36
C GLU A 187 1.34 -26.52 -3.74
N GLN A 188 0.23 -26.10 -4.37
CA GLN A 188 0.21 -25.36 -5.63
C GLN A 188 -0.60 -24.06 -5.49
N VAL A 189 -0.02 -22.94 -5.93
CA VAL A 189 -0.67 -21.63 -6.02
C VAL A 189 -0.77 -21.21 -7.49
N LEU A 190 -1.95 -20.80 -7.94
CA LEU A 190 -2.14 -20.19 -9.26
C LEU A 190 -1.94 -18.68 -9.17
N ILE A 191 -1.14 -18.13 -10.06
CA ILE A 191 -0.83 -16.71 -10.16
C ILE A 191 -1.20 -16.25 -11.57
N GLU A 192 -2.01 -15.22 -11.68
CA GLU A 192 -2.54 -14.70 -12.93
C GLU A 192 -2.11 -13.23 -13.11
N LEU A 193 -1.26 -12.97 -14.11
CA LEU A 193 -0.68 -11.67 -14.35
C LEU A 193 -1.36 -10.97 -15.53
N PHE A 194 -2.00 -9.83 -15.28
CA PHE A 194 -2.90 -9.15 -16.22
C PHE A 194 -2.33 -7.81 -16.75
N PRO A 195 -1.97 -7.69 -18.04
CA PRO A 195 -1.56 -6.42 -18.65
C PRO A 195 -2.71 -5.43 -18.91
N LYS A 196 -3.96 -5.80 -18.61
CA LYS A 196 -5.17 -5.01 -18.84
C LYS A 196 -6.04 -5.00 -17.59
N HIS A 197 -6.32 -3.81 -17.07
CA HIS A 197 -7.14 -3.62 -15.88
C HIS A 197 -8.56 -4.19 -16.00
N ALA A 198 -9.15 -4.15 -17.20
CA ALA A 198 -10.47 -4.68 -17.47
C ALA A 198 -10.54 -6.21 -17.28
N ASP A 199 -9.52 -6.95 -17.73
CA ASP A 199 -9.45 -8.41 -17.58
C ASP A 199 -9.24 -8.80 -16.12
N PHE A 200 -8.33 -8.10 -15.42
CA PHE A 200 -8.13 -8.25 -13.97
C PHE A 200 -9.41 -7.98 -13.16
N SER A 201 -10.14 -6.91 -13.49
CA SER A 201 -11.38 -6.55 -12.79
C SER A 201 -12.48 -7.61 -13.04
N ALA A 202 -12.65 -8.02 -14.30
CA ALA A 202 -13.59 -9.09 -14.67
C ALA A 202 -13.24 -10.41 -13.97
N ARG A 203 -11.96 -10.79 -13.92
CA ARG A 203 -11.47 -11.99 -13.24
C ARG A 203 -11.80 -12.01 -11.75
N SER A 204 -11.78 -10.84 -11.13
CA SER A 204 -11.82 -10.70 -9.67
C SER A 204 -13.25 -10.54 -9.14
N VAL A 205 -14.04 -9.66 -9.77
CA VAL A 205 -15.41 -9.33 -9.32
C VAL A 205 -16.49 -9.42 -10.42
N GLY A 206 -16.15 -9.79 -11.66
CA GLY A 206 -17.09 -9.87 -12.78
C GLY A 206 -17.55 -8.52 -13.35
N LEU A 207 -16.97 -7.41 -12.90
CA LEU A 207 -17.26 -6.04 -13.35
C LEU A 207 -15.96 -5.28 -13.61
N PRO A 208 -15.91 -4.33 -14.55
CA PRO A 208 -14.74 -3.48 -14.78
C PRO A 208 -14.56 -2.44 -13.67
N GLY A 209 -13.30 -2.04 -13.41
CA GLY A 209 -13.01 -0.79 -12.70
C GLY A 209 -12.80 -0.88 -11.18
N ILE A 210 -12.38 -2.03 -10.63
CA ILE A 210 -12.03 -2.10 -9.20
C ILE A 210 -10.74 -1.33 -8.90
N PRO A 211 -10.65 -0.55 -7.81
CA PRO A 211 -9.44 0.20 -7.45
C PRO A 211 -8.41 -0.68 -6.72
N ALA A 212 -8.08 -1.84 -7.29
CA ALA A 212 -7.15 -2.82 -6.73
C ALA A 212 -5.98 -3.09 -7.69
N LEU A 213 -4.82 -3.47 -7.15
CA LEU A 213 -3.64 -3.87 -7.93
C LEU A 213 -3.45 -5.40 -7.94
N GLY A 214 -3.94 -6.07 -6.91
CA GLY A 214 -3.97 -7.52 -6.76
C GLY A 214 -5.21 -7.97 -6.00
N VAL A 215 -5.55 -9.26 -6.11
CA VAL A 215 -6.57 -9.92 -5.28
C VAL A 215 -6.19 -11.37 -5.01
N CYS A 216 -6.19 -11.77 -3.74
CA CYS A 216 -6.02 -13.15 -3.30
C CYS A 216 -7.36 -13.84 -2.99
N PHE A 217 -7.58 -15.02 -3.57
CA PHE A 217 -8.72 -15.92 -3.31
C PHE A 217 -8.30 -17.17 -2.50
N GLY A 218 -7.23 -17.07 -1.71
CA GLY A 218 -6.61 -18.19 -1.01
C GLY A 218 -5.44 -18.77 -1.80
N LYS A 219 -5.68 -19.77 -2.66
CA LYS A 219 -4.63 -20.38 -3.50
C LYS A 219 -4.60 -19.88 -4.96
N VAL A 220 -5.42 -18.89 -5.29
CA VAL A 220 -5.44 -18.21 -6.59
C VAL A 220 -5.20 -16.73 -6.34
N VAL A 221 -4.24 -16.15 -7.05
CA VAL A 221 -3.79 -14.76 -6.90
C VAL A 221 -3.84 -14.08 -8.26
N THR A 222 -4.53 -12.95 -8.35
CA THR A 222 -4.53 -12.09 -9.54
C THR A 222 -3.70 -10.84 -9.26
N VAL A 223 -2.89 -10.40 -10.23
CA VAL A 223 -2.04 -9.19 -10.10
C VAL A 223 -2.02 -8.43 -11.43
N LEU A 224 -2.03 -7.10 -11.38
CA LEU A 224 -1.76 -6.27 -12.55
C LEU A 224 -0.29 -6.37 -12.97
N SER A 225 -0.04 -6.50 -14.27
CA SER A 225 1.31 -6.47 -14.82
C SER A 225 1.80 -5.03 -15.01
N ALA A 226 3.12 -4.87 -15.05
CA ALA A 226 3.77 -3.61 -15.34
C ALA A 226 3.32 -2.93 -16.66
N LYS A 227 2.69 -3.66 -17.60
CA LYS A 227 2.12 -3.07 -18.81
C LYS A 227 0.87 -2.21 -18.53
N GLU A 228 0.13 -2.44 -17.45
CA GLU A 228 -1.06 -1.66 -17.10
C GLU A 228 -0.68 -0.35 -16.40
N LYS A 229 -0.50 0.70 -17.20
CA LYS A 229 -0.18 2.07 -16.71
C LYS A 229 -1.33 3.05 -16.90
N LYS A 230 -2.42 2.67 -17.59
CA LYS A 230 -3.51 3.56 -18.00
C LYS A 230 -4.55 3.73 -16.91
N ALA A 231 -4.94 2.64 -16.25
CA ALA A 231 -5.98 2.66 -15.23
C ALA A 231 -5.46 3.08 -13.85
N VAL A 232 -4.23 2.67 -13.50
CA VAL A 232 -3.68 2.77 -12.14
C VAL A 232 -2.38 3.57 -12.02
N GLY A 233 -1.79 3.99 -13.15
CA GLY A 233 -0.49 4.67 -13.17
C GLY A 233 0.71 3.75 -12.91
N ALA A 234 1.84 4.34 -12.49
CA ALA A 234 3.03 3.58 -12.11
C ALA A 234 2.82 2.90 -10.75
N HIS A 235 3.19 1.62 -10.66
CA HIS A 235 3.00 0.80 -9.47
C HIS A 235 4.05 -0.33 -9.43
N SER A 236 4.44 -0.79 -8.24
CA SER A 236 5.22 -2.03 -8.11
C SER A 236 4.34 -3.27 -8.18
N TRP A 237 4.39 -3.99 -9.31
CA TRP A 237 3.76 -5.31 -9.46
C TRP A 237 4.39 -6.35 -8.50
N GLY A 238 5.70 -6.25 -8.24
CA GLY A 238 6.40 -7.18 -7.35
C GLY A 238 6.03 -7.02 -5.88
N ARG A 239 5.96 -5.77 -5.38
CA ARG A 239 5.42 -5.49 -4.03
C ARG A 239 3.99 -6.00 -3.91
N THR A 240 3.18 -5.81 -4.94
CA THR A 240 1.80 -6.30 -4.98
C THR A 240 1.73 -7.82 -4.94
N LEU A 241 2.55 -8.54 -5.72
CA LEU A 241 2.59 -10.00 -5.68
C LEU A 241 3.06 -10.53 -4.31
N TRP A 242 4.03 -9.88 -3.66
CA TRP A 242 4.43 -10.21 -2.28
C TRP A 242 3.29 -10.01 -1.28
N HIS A 243 2.58 -8.89 -1.39
CA HIS A 243 1.39 -8.58 -0.59
C HIS A 243 0.31 -9.66 -0.74
N GLU A 244 -0.05 -10.03 -1.98
CA GLU A 244 -1.01 -11.12 -2.22
C GLU A 244 -0.50 -12.48 -1.73
N TYR A 245 0.81 -12.74 -1.77
CA TYR A 245 1.37 -14.00 -1.24
C TYR A 245 1.34 -14.05 0.30
N ALA A 246 1.42 -12.92 0.99
CA ALA A 246 1.17 -12.86 2.44
C ALA A 246 -0.31 -13.18 2.77
N HIS A 247 -1.27 -12.78 1.91
CA HIS A 247 -2.65 -13.27 1.99
C HIS A 247 -2.74 -14.79 1.79
N VAL A 248 -2.06 -15.36 0.78
CA VAL A 248 -2.01 -16.84 0.58
C VAL A 248 -1.63 -17.56 1.88
N CYS A 249 -0.56 -17.10 2.54
CA CYS A 249 -0.05 -17.75 3.76
C CYS A 249 -1.01 -17.56 4.96
N THR A 250 -1.47 -16.32 5.20
CA THR A 250 -2.35 -16.01 6.34
C THR A 250 -3.74 -16.63 6.22
N LEU A 251 -4.32 -16.69 5.01
CA LEU A 251 -5.57 -17.39 4.74
C LEU A 251 -5.40 -18.91 4.90
N THR A 252 -4.26 -19.48 4.49
CA THR A 252 -3.96 -20.91 4.67
C THR A 252 -3.89 -21.27 6.16
N ARG A 253 -3.09 -20.57 6.96
CA ARG A 253 -2.94 -20.85 8.41
C ARG A 253 -4.26 -20.69 9.17
N SER A 254 -4.96 -19.58 8.92
CA SER A 254 -6.23 -19.27 9.57
C SER A 254 -7.45 -19.97 8.97
N LYS A 255 -7.30 -20.87 8.00
CA LYS A 255 -8.42 -21.57 7.33
C LYS A 255 -9.48 -20.59 6.77
N ASN A 256 -9.02 -19.46 6.21
CA ASN A 256 -9.84 -18.33 5.74
C ASN A 256 -10.69 -17.63 6.82
N ARG A 257 -10.30 -17.70 8.10
CA ARG A 257 -11.02 -17.05 9.22
C ARG A 257 -10.35 -15.79 9.78
N VAL A 258 -9.12 -15.47 9.36
CA VAL A 258 -8.44 -14.23 9.75
C VAL A 258 -9.31 -12.99 9.43
N PRO A 259 -9.50 -12.05 10.38
CA PRO A 259 -10.25 -10.82 10.13
C PRO A 259 -9.50 -9.91 9.17
N ARG A 260 -10.24 -9.02 8.51
CA ARG A 260 -9.67 -8.20 7.43
C ARG A 260 -8.52 -7.35 7.92
N TRP A 261 -8.65 -6.73 9.09
CA TRP A 261 -7.60 -5.89 9.67
C TRP A 261 -6.26 -6.59 9.84
N LEU A 262 -6.24 -7.88 10.19
CA LEU A 262 -5.00 -8.61 10.47
C LEU A 262 -4.37 -9.14 9.18
N THR A 263 -5.15 -9.68 8.24
CA THR A 263 -4.56 -10.18 6.98
C THR A 263 -4.02 -9.02 6.13
N GLU A 264 -4.79 -7.93 5.98
CA GLU A 264 -4.34 -6.69 5.32
C GLU A 264 -3.13 -6.09 6.06
N GLY A 265 -3.21 -6.02 7.39
CA GLY A 265 -2.15 -5.49 8.24
C GLY A 265 -0.83 -6.26 8.12
N ILE A 266 -0.90 -7.60 8.15
CA ILE A 266 0.24 -8.49 7.91
C ILE A 266 0.84 -8.24 6.53
N SER A 267 0.01 -8.22 5.48
CA SER A 267 0.50 -8.07 4.12
C SER A 267 1.21 -6.72 3.92
N VAL A 268 0.77 -5.63 4.56
CA VAL A 268 1.53 -4.35 4.63
C VAL A 268 2.82 -4.49 5.41
N TYR A 269 2.76 -5.13 6.58
CA TYR A 269 3.90 -5.27 7.50
C TYR A 269 5.02 -6.17 6.94
N GLU A 270 4.71 -7.09 6.02
CA GLU A 270 5.67 -7.94 5.34
C GLU A 270 6.33 -7.28 4.12
N GLU A 271 5.74 -6.24 3.51
CA GLU A 271 6.35 -5.53 2.36
C GLU A 271 7.78 -5.03 2.63
N PRO A 272 8.06 -4.20 3.66
CA PRO A 272 9.41 -3.72 3.94
C PRO A 272 10.37 -4.83 4.41
N LYS A 273 9.85 -6.01 4.76
CA LYS A 273 10.65 -7.22 5.07
C LYS A 273 11.05 -7.96 3.79
N GLY A 274 10.17 -7.99 2.78
CA GLY A 274 10.49 -8.45 1.43
C GLY A 274 11.67 -7.68 0.86
N ARG A 275 11.50 -6.36 0.66
CA ARG A 275 12.58 -5.42 0.30
C ARG A 275 12.44 -4.12 1.09
N LYS A 276 13.55 -3.58 1.61
CA LYS A 276 13.58 -2.38 2.48
C LYS A 276 12.94 -1.14 1.86
N THR A 277 12.86 -1.11 0.54
CA THR A 277 12.32 -0.10 -0.36
C THR A 277 10.81 -0.17 -0.55
N TRP A 278 10.17 -1.28 -0.18
CA TRP A 278 8.73 -1.48 -0.26
C TRP A 278 8.03 -0.85 0.95
N VAL A 279 8.26 0.45 1.13
CA VAL A 279 7.59 1.27 2.14
C VAL A 279 6.42 2.03 1.52
N ARG A 280 5.40 2.33 2.34
CA ARG A 280 4.19 3.06 1.91
C ARG A 280 4.12 4.52 2.41
N GLY A 281 5.08 4.96 3.24
CA GLY A 281 5.11 6.33 3.77
C GLY A 281 3.98 6.69 4.74
N SER A 282 3.33 5.69 5.35
CA SER A 282 2.09 5.83 6.13
C SER A 282 2.24 6.53 7.49
N ASP A 283 3.45 6.88 7.95
CA ASP A 283 3.65 7.57 9.24
C ASP A 283 2.84 8.88 9.34
N GLY A 284 2.74 9.65 8.24
CA GLY A 284 1.94 10.87 8.18
C GLY A 284 0.43 10.61 8.29
N ASP A 285 -0.05 9.49 7.75
CA ASP A 285 -1.44 9.07 7.84
C ASP A 285 -1.78 8.58 9.25
N ILE A 286 -0.91 7.80 9.89
CA ILE A 286 -1.07 7.40 11.30
C ILE A 286 -1.09 8.62 12.22
N LEU A 287 -0.21 9.60 11.99
CA LEU A 287 -0.22 10.88 12.72
C LEU A 287 -1.51 11.66 12.52
N MET A 288 -2.07 11.68 11.31
CA MET A 288 -3.39 12.26 11.05
C MET A 288 -4.49 11.56 11.85
N LEU A 289 -4.48 10.22 11.91
CA LEU A 289 -5.45 9.46 12.70
C LEU A 289 -5.33 9.74 14.19
N MET A 290 -4.11 9.89 14.71
CA MET A 290 -3.86 10.25 16.11
C MET A 290 -4.36 11.66 16.44
N ASP A 291 -3.99 12.67 15.65
CA ASP A 291 -4.38 14.08 15.84
C ASP A 291 -5.91 14.26 15.80
N ARG A 292 -6.59 13.52 14.91
CA ARG A 292 -8.06 13.59 14.74
C ARG A 292 -8.85 12.63 15.63
N GLY A 293 -8.19 11.82 16.46
CA GLY A 293 -8.86 10.81 17.30
C GLY A 293 -9.57 9.70 16.50
N LEU A 294 -9.07 9.39 15.30
CA LEU A 294 -9.65 8.44 14.35
C LEU A 294 -9.02 7.03 14.38
N ILE A 295 -8.02 6.80 15.25
CA ILE A 295 -7.50 5.45 15.51
C ILE A 295 -8.64 4.56 16.01
N MET A 296 -8.93 3.48 15.29
CA MET A 296 -10.04 2.59 15.61
C MET A 296 -9.62 1.54 16.66
N PRO A 297 -10.49 1.19 17.62
CA PRO A 297 -10.29 0.03 18.49
C PRO A 297 -10.11 -1.26 17.66
N VAL A 298 -9.15 -2.10 18.02
CA VAL A 298 -8.82 -3.34 17.28
C VAL A 298 -10.05 -4.24 17.08
N ALA A 299 -10.92 -4.34 18.10
CA ALA A 299 -12.14 -5.13 18.06
C ALA A 299 -13.24 -4.61 17.10
N ARG A 300 -13.02 -3.46 16.43
CA ARG A 300 -13.92 -2.88 15.43
C ARG A 300 -13.20 -2.41 14.16
N LEU A 301 -11.92 -2.73 13.99
CA LEU A 301 -11.11 -2.22 12.87
C LEU A 301 -11.61 -2.73 11.50
N ASP A 302 -12.26 -3.90 11.45
CA ASP A 302 -12.94 -4.40 10.24
C ASP A 302 -14.06 -3.45 9.74
N GLU A 303 -14.73 -2.67 10.63
CA GLU A 303 -15.70 -1.64 10.21
C GLU A 303 -15.06 -0.58 9.31
N GLY A 304 -13.75 -0.34 9.44
CA GLY A 304 -13.03 0.64 8.62
C GLY A 304 -12.91 0.24 7.14
N PHE A 305 -13.08 -1.04 6.84
CA PHE A 305 -13.12 -1.59 5.49
C PHE A 305 -14.55 -1.74 4.96
N THR A 306 -15.51 -2.13 5.81
CA THR A 306 -16.91 -2.39 5.41
C THR A 306 -17.81 -1.16 5.43
N LYS A 307 -17.51 -0.18 6.30
CA LYS A 307 -18.34 1.01 6.58
C LYS A 307 -17.50 2.27 6.73
N PRO A 308 -16.79 2.70 5.65
CA PRO A 308 -16.02 3.94 5.68
C PRO A 308 -16.93 5.14 6.00
N ARG A 309 -16.57 5.87 7.06
CA ARG A 309 -17.27 7.05 7.60
C ARG A 309 -16.67 8.36 7.08
N TYR A 310 -15.49 8.30 6.49
CA TYR A 310 -14.80 9.44 5.87
C TYR A 310 -13.97 8.98 4.64
N PRO A 311 -13.63 9.89 3.71
CA PRO A 311 -12.84 9.55 2.52
C PRO A 311 -11.50 8.90 2.89
N ASN A 312 -11.08 7.89 2.12
CA ASN A 312 -9.84 7.15 2.30
C ASN A 312 -9.73 6.29 3.59
N GLN A 313 -10.80 6.10 4.38
CA GLN A 313 -10.74 5.29 5.62
C GLN A 313 -10.27 3.84 5.40
N VAL A 314 -10.53 3.24 4.24
CA VAL A 314 -10.07 1.87 3.93
C VAL A 314 -8.52 1.80 3.99
N MET A 315 -7.82 2.73 3.33
CA MET A 315 -6.36 2.81 3.38
C MET A 315 -5.83 3.16 4.78
N MET A 316 -6.56 3.99 5.53
CA MET A 316 -6.22 4.30 6.92
C MET A 316 -6.27 3.05 7.81
N SER A 317 -7.28 2.21 7.62
CA SER A 317 -7.49 0.98 8.39
C SER A 317 -6.44 -0.07 8.06
N TYR A 318 -6.08 -0.17 6.78
CA TYR A 318 -4.99 -0.96 6.22
C TYR A 318 -3.62 -0.56 6.83
N TYR A 319 -3.29 0.73 6.86
CA TYR A 319 -2.07 1.23 7.53
C TYR A 319 -2.08 1.03 9.05
N GLN A 320 -3.23 1.20 9.70
CA GLN A 320 -3.37 0.95 11.13
C GLN A 320 -3.13 -0.53 11.47
N GLY A 321 -3.64 -1.46 10.64
CA GLY A 321 -3.39 -2.90 10.77
C GLY A 321 -1.90 -3.23 10.68
N GLY A 322 -1.17 -2.63 9.75
CA GLY A 322 0.29 -2.78 9.64
C GLY A 322 1.02 -2.29 10.89
N ALA A 323 0.67 -1.09 11.38
CA ALA A 323 1.23 -0.54 12.61
C ALA A 323 0.90 -1.40 13.86
N MET A 324 -0.26 -2.06 13.89
CA MET A 324 -0.61 -3.03 14.94
C MET A 324 0.25 -4.30 14.85
N CYS A 325 0.57 -4.80 13.66
CA CYS A 325 1.48 -5.94 13.48
C CYS A 325 2.91 -5.60 13.93
N GLU A 326 3.42 -4.41 13.56
CA GLU A 326 4.70 -3.90 14.06
C GLU A 326 4.73 -3.79 15.59
N PHE A 327 3.64 -3.28 16.20
CA PHE A 327 3.49 -3.22 17.65
C PHE A 327 3.51 -4.59 18.31
N ILE A 328 2.85 -5.59 17.73
CA ILE A 328 2.82 -6.97 18.24
C ILE A 328 4.23 -7.57 18.21
N GLU A 329 4.91 -7.55 17.06
CA GLU A 329 6.28 -8.08 16.94
C GLU A 329 7.25 -7.36 17.87
N ALA A 330 7.23 -6.02 17.90
CA ALA A 330 8.14 -5.22 18.72
C ALA A 330 7.95 -5.40 20.24
N ARG A 331 6.79 -5.91 20.69
CA ARG A 331 6.47 -6.07 22.12
C ARG A 331 6.48 -7.52 22.61
N TRP A 332 6.16 -8.49 21.75
CA TRP A 332 6.05 -9.91 22.13
C TRP A 332 6.65 -10.90 21.13
N GLY A 333 7.23 -10.43 20.02
CA GLY A 333 7.76 -11.28 18.95
C GLY A 333 6.69 -11.76 17.96
N PHE A 334 7.17 -12.24 16.82
CA PHE A 334 6.34 -12.66 15.69
C PHE A 334 5.40 -13.84 16.02
N GLU A 335 5.77 -14.71 16.95
CA GLU A 335 4.94 -15.82 17.45
C GLU A 335 3.54 -15.41 17.90
N LYS A 336 3.35 -14.17 18.37
CA LYS A 336 2.02 -13.67 18.73
C LYS A 336 1.14 -13.31 17.53
N ILE A 337 1.73 -13.05 16.36
CA ILE A 337 0.99 -12.94 15.09
C ILE A 337 0.53 -14.33 14.65
N LEU A 338 1.41 -15.34 14.73
CA LEU A 338 1.05 -16.74 14.45
C LEU A 338 -0.06 -17.23 15.38
N GLY A 339 0.07 -17.01 16.69
CA GLY A 339 -0.97 -17.36 17.67
C GLY A 339 -2.31 -16.66 17.45
N LEU A 340 -2.33 -15.45 16.87
CA LEU A 340 -3.58 -14.81 16.44
C LEU A 340 -4.18 -15.52 15.23
N LEU A 341 -3.38 -15.84 14.19
CA LEU A 341 -3.85 -16.58 13.01
C LEU A 341 -4.44 -17.95 13.40
N ASP A 342 -3.80 -18.64 14.36
CA ASP A 342 -4.26 -19.93 14.88
C ASP A 342 -5.58 -19.79 15.68
N ALA A 343 -5.67 -18.77 16.55
CA ALA A 343 -6.90 -18.45 17.27
C ALA A 343 -8.08 -18.13 16.33
N TYR A 344 -7.85 -17.41 15.23
CA TYR A 344 -8.86 -17.21 14.19
C TYR A 344 -9.17 -18.51 13.45
N GLY A 345 -8.17 -19.36 13.15
CA GLY A 345 -8.36 -20.67 12.54
C GLY A 345 -9.24 -21.63 13.35
N GLU A 346 -9.25 -21.49 14.67
CA GLU A 346 -10.16 -22.16 15.62
C GLU A 346 -11.59 -21.58 15.63
N GLY A 347 -11.82 -20.40 15.05
CA GLY A 347 -13.14 -19.74 14.99
C GLY A 347 -13.36 -18.64 16.03
N LEU A 348 -12.34 -18.23 16.79
CA LEU A 348 -12.47 -17.17 17.80
C LEU A 348 -12.64 -15.78 17.17
N ASP A 349 -13.44 -14.92 17.80
CA ASP A 349 -13.54 -13.51 17.41
C ASP A 349 -12.30 -12.68 17.84
N THR A 350 -12.18 -11.43 17.41
CA THR A 350 -11.02 -10.57 17.73
C THR A 350 -10.85 -10.31 19.25
N LYS A 351 -11.93 -10.25 20.03
CA LYS A 351 -11.86 -10.06 21.49
C LYS A 351 -11.34 -11.32 22.16
N GLN A 352 -11.88 -12.47 21.77
CA GLN A 352 -11.49 -13.80 22.25
C GLN A 352 -10.04 -14.13 21.87
N ALA A 353 -9.65 -13.89 20.61
CA ALA A 353 -8.31 -14.11 20.11
C ALA A 353 -7.27 -13.26 20.87
N ILE A 354 -7.54 -11.97 21.10
CA ILE A 354 -6.64 -11.12 21.89
C ILE A 354 -6.53 -11.61 23.34
N GLN A 355 -7.66 -11.93 23.99
CA GLN A 355 -7.65 -12.44 25.37
C GLN A 355 -6.87 -13.76 25.48
N LYS A 356 -7.03 -14.69 24.52
CA LYS A 356 -6.30 -15.96 24.48
C LYS A 356 -4.80 -15.76 24.25
N VAL A 357 -4.43 -14.92 23.28
CA VAL A 357 -3.03 -14.79 22.82
C VAL A 357 -2.18 -13.94 23.76
N PHE A 358 -2.76 -12.91 24.37
CA PHE A 358 -2.03 -11.93 25.19
C PHE A 358 -2.36 -11.96 26.70
N GLY A 359 -3.45 -12.63 27.10
CA GLY A 359 -3.87 -12.73 28.51
C GLY A 359 -4.58 -11.49 29.07
N PHE A 360 -4.90 -10.50 28.23
CA PHE A 360 -5.63 -9.29 28.61
C PHE A 360 -6.64 -8.88 27.51
N ASP A 361 -7.61 -8.04 27.86
CA ASP A 361 -8.70 -7.66 26.96
C ASP A 361 -8.27 -6.73 25.81
N HIS A 362 -9.15 -6.60 24.81
CA HIS A 362 -8.89 -5.74 23.65
C HIS A 362 -8.76 -4.25 24.00
N ALA A 363 -9.38 -3.77 25.09
CA ALA A 363 -9.27 -2.38 25.50
C ALA A 363 -7.91 -2.08 26.13
N ASP A 364 -7.28 -3.04 26.82
CA ASP A 364 -5.89 -2.91 27.26
C ASP A 364 -4.90 -3.05 26.09
N PHE A 365 -5.21 -3.88 25.09
CA PHE A 365 -4.48 -3.89 23.82
C PHE A 365 -4.48 -2.49 23.17
N ASP A 366 -5.65 -1.89 22.99
CA ASP A 366 -5.80 -0.54 22.41
C ASP A 366 -5.03 0.52 23.23
N ARG A 367 -5.12 0.49 24.57
CA ARG A 367 -4.35 1.39 25.45
C ARG A 367 -2.83 1.18 25.34
N ARG A 368 -2.34 -0.03 25.07
CA ARG A 368 -0.91 -0.30 24.86
C ARG A 368 -0.46 0.14 23.48
N PHE A 369 -1.27 -0.09 22.45
CA PHE A 369 -1.02 0.37 21.08
C PHE A 369 -0.94 1.89 21.00
N MET A 370 -1.88 2.62 21.62
CA MET A 370 -1.82 4.09 21.66
C MET A 370 -0.55 4.62 22.35
N ARG A 371 -0.10 3.97 23.44
CA ARG A 371 1.19 4.31 24.10
C ARG A 371 2.40 4.02 23.21
N PHE A 372 2.35 2.96 22.41
CA PHE A 372 3.39 2.65 21.42
C PHE A 372 3.46 3.74 20.34
N LEU A 373 2.33 4.13 19.74
CA LEU A 373 2.27 5.21 18.75
C LEU A 373 2.74 6.56 19.33
N GLN A 374 2.27 6.92 20.52
CA GLN A 374 2.71 8.13 21.23
C GLN A 374 4.23 8.13 21.46
N ARG A 375 4.82 6.98 21.83
CA ARG A 375 6.29 6.87 22.00
C ARG A 375 7.04 6.94 20.67
N ARG A 376 6.52 6.33 19.59
CA ARG A 376 7.10 6.36 18.24
C ARG A 376 7.22 7.79 17.72
N TYR A 377 6.15 8.57 17.85
CA TYR A 377 6.07 9.91 17.25
C TYR A 377 6.32 11.08 18.21
N ARG A 378 6.74 10.85 19.46
CA ARG A 378 6.98 11.91 20.47
C ARG A 378 7.95 13.03 20.04
N HIS A 379 8.77 12.78 19.03
CA HIS A 379 9.76 13.72 18.50
C HIS A 379 9.31 14.42 17.20
N VAL A 380 8.19 13.98 16.61
CA VAL A 380 7.64 14.54 15.38
C VAL A 380 6.73 15.71 15.74
N ALA A 381 6.99 16.89 15.18
CA ALA A 381 6.19 18.10 15.37
C ALA A 381 5.32 18.44 14.14
N TRP A 382 5.40 17.62 13.09
CA TRP A 382 4.49 17.70 11.95
C TRP A 382 3.05 17.46 12.39
N ARG A 383 2.15 18.30 11.88
CA ARG A 383 0.71 18.15 12.04
C ARG A 383 0.07 17.95 10.68
N PRO A 384 -1.04 17.19 10.60
CA PRO A 384 -1.84 17.14 9.40
C PRO A 384 -2.42 18.52 9.07
N PRO A 385 -2.74 18.80 7.80
CA PRO A 385 -3.62 19.91 7.43
C PRO A 385 -4.93 19.86 8.24
N PRO A 386 -5.54 21.04 8.55
CA PRO A 386 -6.81 21.07 9.25
C PRO A 386 -7.87 20.34 8.43
N ALA A 387 -8.88 19.77 9.09
CA ALA A 387 -10.02 19.19 8.40
C ALA A 387 -10.87 20.30 7.74
N PRO A 388 -11.47 20.10 6.55
CA PRO A 388 -12.31 21.14 5.89
C PRO A 388 -13.46 21.64 6.77
N GLU A 389 -14.02 20.75 7.59
CA GLU A 389 -15.16 20.96 8.48
C GLU A 389 -14.81 21.94 9.61
N ARG A 390 -13.53 21.97 10.01
CA ARG A 390 -13.00 22.82 11.09
C ARG A 390 -13.27 24.29 10.85
N ARG A 391 -13.32 24.73 9.59
CA ARG A 391 -13.74 26.08 9.19
C ARG A 391 -15.13 26.43 9.75
N ARG A 392 -16.09 25.51 9.67
CA ARG A 392 -17.49 25.74 10.11
C ARG A 392 -17.58 25.82 11.63
N GLU A 393 -16.82 24.99 12.34
CA GLU A 393 -16.72 25.02 13.81
C GLU A 393 -16.17 26.37 14.29
N LEU A 394 -15.04 26.80 13.71
CA LEU A 394 -14.39 28.07 14.06
C LEU A 394 -15.28 29.27 13.76
N LEU A 395 -15.97 29.29 12.62
CA LEU A 395 -16.94 30.35 12.29
C LEU A 395 -18.12 30.40 13.30
N SER A 396 -18.65 29.23 13.69
CA SER A 396 -19.72 29.13 14.69
C SER A 396 -19.27 29.62 16.07
N HIS A 397 -18.06 29.23 16.50
CA HIS A 397 -17.44 29.70 17.73
C HIS A 397 -17.17 31.21 17.71
N LEU A 398 -16.60 31.74 16.63
CA LEU A 398 -16.32 33.17 16.46
C LEU A 398 -17.59 34.04 16.38
N GLY A 399 -18.74 33.47 16.00
CA GLY A 399 -20.03 34.14 16.13
C GLY A 399 -20.47 34.36 17.58
N ARG A 400 -19.98 33.54 18.52
CA ARG A 400 -20.25 33.65 19.97
C ARG A 400 -19.13 34.35 20.73
N SER A 401 -17.90 34.17 20.27
CA SER A 401 -16.66 34.69 20.87
C SER A 401 -15.85 35.50 19.84
N PRO A 402 -16.34 36.67 19.37
CA PRO A 402 -15.69 37.39 18.27
C PRO A 402 -14.26 37.85 18.59
N LEU A 403 -13.90 38.02 19.87
CA LEU A 403 -12.58 38.46 20.29
C LEU A 403 -11.54 37.33 20.42
N ASP A 404 -11.90 36.07 20.15
CA ASP A 404 -10.99 34.93 20.31
C ASP A 404 -9.87 34.92 19.24
N VAL A 405 -8.68 35.36 19.65
CA VAL A 405 -7.48 35.42 18.81
C VAL A 405 -7.00 34.04 18.39
N ALA A 406 -7.10 33.03 19.25
CA ALA A 406 -6.66 31.67 18.93
C ALA A 406 -7.53 31.09 17.80
N ALA A 407 -8.85 31.22 17.93
CA ALA A 407 -9.79 30.77 16.91
C ALA A 407 -9.69 31.58 15.60
N ARG A 408 -9.45 32.91 15.65
CA ARG A 408 -9.20 33.72 14.43
C ARG A 408 -7.90 33.36 13.75
N GLY A 409 -6.82 33.18 14.50
CA GLY A 409 -5.52 32.75 13.98
C GLY A 409 -5.58 31.37 13.33
N GLU A 410 -6.27 30.43 13.98
CA GLU A 410 -6.55 29.10 13.43
C GLU A 410 -7.34 29.20 12.12
N LEU A 411 -8.43 29.96 12.10
CA LEU A 411 -9.26 30.14 10.91
C LEU A 411 -8.47 30.79 9.76
N ALA A 412 -7.58 31.72 10.06
CA ALA A 412 -6.67 32.30 9.08
C ALA A 412 -5.71 31.26 8.47
N TRP A 413 -5.14 30.37 9.31
CA TRP A 413 -4.32 29.26 8.84
C TRP A 413 -5.13 28.25 8.00
N VAL A 414 -6.35 27.90 8.42
CA VAL A 414 -7.27 27.04 7.65
C VAL A 414 -7.50 27.63 6.25
N TYR A 415 -7.88 28.91 6.15
CA TYR A 415 -8.06 29.58 4.86
C TYR A 415 -6.75 29.64 4.05
N ALA A 416 -5.61 29.87 4.69
CA ALA A 416 -4.31 29.90 4.02
C ALA A 416 -3.94 28.53 3.44
N VAL A 417 -4.15 27.43 4.16
CA VAL A 417 -3.92 26.07 3.65
C VAL A 417 -4.78 25.81 2.40
N TYR A 418 -6.07 26.15 2.45
CA TYR A 418 -7.03 25.94 1.35
C TYR A 418 -7.01 26.99 0.22
N GLY A 419 -5.97 27.82 0.12
CA GLY A 419 -5.82 28.77 -0.99
C GLY A 419 -6.76 29.97 -0.96
N LYS A 420 -7.48 30.20 0.15
CA LYS A 420 -8.43 31.30 0.33
C LYS A 420 -7.70 32.54 0.84
N ASP A 421 -6.81 33.08 0.01
CA ASP A 421 -5.84 34.13 0.36
C ASP A 421 -6.46 35.44 0.87
N VAL A 422 -7.69 35.78 0.46
CA VAL A 422 -8.41 36.98 0.93
C VAL A 422 -8.93 36.76 2.34
N ASP A 423 -9.68 35.67 2.56
CA ASP A 423 -10.22 35.29 3.86
C ASP A 423 -9.11 35.06 4.89
N ALA A 424 -8.02 34.39 4.49
CA ALA A 424 -6.83 34.17 5.30
C ALA A 424 -6.20 35.48 5.77
N ALA A 425 -6.02 36.44 4.86
CA ALA A 425 -5.44 37.74 5.20
C ALA A 425 -6.37 38.58 6.10
N ALA A 426 -7.68 38.52 5.87
CA ALA A 426 -8.68 39.20 6.69
C ALA A 426 -8.69 38.65 8.12
N GLN A 427 -8.86 37.33 8.29
CA GLN A 427 -8.88 36.69 9.61
C GLN A 427 -7.54 36.84 10.35
N ALA A 428 -6.40 36.81 9.64
CA ALA A 428 -5.10 37.06 10.25
C ALA A 428 -4.93 38.51 10.74
N GLY A 429 -5.34 39.50 9.94
CA GLY A 429 -5.31 40.90 10.35
C GLY A 429 -6.16 41.13 11.60
N LEU A 430 -7.39 40.61 11.56
CA LEU A 430 -8.34 40.61 12.66
C LEU A 430 -7.86 39.88 13.92
N ALA A 431 -7.06 38.81 13.79
CA ALA A 431 -6.45 38.12 14.94
C ALA A 431 -5.34 38.97 15.58
N LEU A 432 -4.50 39.61 14.78
CA LEU A 432 -3.38 40.44 15.27
C LEU A 432 -3.87 41.73 15.92
N GLU A 433 -4.84 42.41 15.32
CA GLU A 433 -5.50 43.59 15.90
C GLU A 433 -6.10 43.27 17.28
N HIS A 434 -6.72 42.09 17.40
CA HIS A 434 -7.29 41.64 18.66
C HIS A 434 -6.21 41.23 19.68
N ALA A 435 -5.09 40.65 19.25
CA ALA A 435 -3.94 40.38 20.13
C ALA A 435 -3.39 41.68 20.72
N GLU A 436 -3.17 42.69 19.88
CA GLU A 436 -2.67 44.01 20.25
C GLU A 436 -3.62 44.74 21.22
N LYS A 437 -4.93 44.68 20.97
CA LYS A 437 -5.95 45.23 21.89
C LYS A 437 -6.02 44.50 23.24
N LEU A 438 -5.82 43.18 23.27
CA LEU A 438 -6.00 42.36 24.47
C LEU A 438 -4.75 42.19 25.32
N ALA A 439 -3.56 42.44 24.76
CA ALA A 439 -2.27 42.46 25.42
C ALA A 439 -1.25 43.27 24.57
N PRO A 440 -1.25 44.62 24.66
CA PRO A 440 -0.36 45.46 23.85
C PRO A 440 1.14 45.15 24.08
N GLU A 441 1.48 44.64 25.26
CA GLU A 441 2.83 44.19 25.64
C GLU A 441 3.33 42.98 24.82
N LEU A 442 2.45 42.19 24.17
CA LEU A 442 2.87 41.10 23.25
C LEU A 442 3.58 41.63 21.99
N GLY A 443 3.51 42.94 21.73
CA GLY A 443 4.36 43.61 20.74
C GLY A 443 5.84 43.71 21.14
N GLN A 444 6.17 43.64 22.44
CA GLN A 444 7.51 43.92 22.99
C GLN A 444 8.09 42.81 23.89
N LEU A 445 7.29 41.85 24.36
CA LEU A 445 7.71 40.84 25.34
C LEU A 445 8.72 39.80 24.81
N GLU A 446 9.98 39.92 25.23
CA GLU A 446 10.81 38.78 25.64
C GLU A 446 10.31 38.28 27.01
N LEU A 447 10.04 36.98 27.15
CA LEU A 447 9.25 36.45 28.27
C LEU A 447 10.10 35.80 29.38
N GLY A 448 10.07 36.42 30.57
CA GLY A 448 10.47 35.82 31.84
C GLY A 448 9.41 36.04 32.91
N ALA A 449 8.94 34.94 33.53
CA ALA A 449 8.16 34.82 34.78
C ALA A 449 7.11 35.89 35.16
N LEU A 450 5.83 35.48 35.27
CA LEU A 450 4.77 36.22 35.95
C LEU A 450 4.17 35.41 37.12
N PRO A 451 4.12 35.94 38.36
CA PRO A 451 3.26 35.49 39.44
C PRO A 451 1.93 36.29 39.49
N GLY A 452 0.94 36.01 40.34
CA GLY A 452 0.69 34.83 41.19
C GLY A 452 -0.70 34.19 40.94
N GLY A 453 -1.53 34.78 40.07
CA GLY A 453 -2.82 34.25 39.59
C GLY A 453 -2.67 33.42 38.30
N GLU A 454 -1.60 32.63 38.26
CA GLU A 454 -0.77 32.45 37.07
C GLU A 454 -1.45 31.71 35.93
N ALA A 455 -2.14 30.60 36.24
CA ALA A 455 -2.63 29.68 35.21
C ALA A 455 -3.59 30.34 34.22
N ARG A 456 -4.53 31.18 34.67
CA ARG A 456 -5.50 31.84 33.75
C ARG A 456 -4.86 32.96 32.94
N ALA A 457 -3.93 33.73 33.53
CA ALA A 457 -3.18 34.76 32.83
C ALA A 457 -2.22 34.16 31.80
N ALA A 458 -1.49 33.11 32.17
CA ALA A 458 -0.59 32.35 31.30
C ALA A 458 -1.35 31.64 30.17
N LEU A 459 -2.49 31.01 30.45
CA LEU A 459 -3.36 30.43 29.41
C LEU A 459 -3.88 31.50 28.44
N ARG A 460 -4.29 32.67 28.94
CA ARG A 460 -4.71 33.80 28.09
C ARG A 460 -3.54 34.30 27.22
N ALA A 461 -2.36 34.52 27.81
CA ALA A 461 -1.17 34.93 27.08
C ALA A 461 -0.74 33.89 26.03
N ALA A 462 -0.78 32.60 26.37
CA ALA A 462 -0.50 31.49 25.46
C ALA A 462 -1.50 31.43 24.30
N ASN A 463 -2.80 31.59 24.56
CA ASN A 463 -3.83 31.63 23.51
C ASN A 463 -3.66 32.83 22.56
N LEU A 464 -3.39 34.03 23.10
CA LEU A 464 -3.11 35.22 22.31
C LEU A 464 -1.85 35.02 21.44
N ARG A 465 -0.79 34.47 22.03
CA ARG A 465 0.47 34.16 21.35
C ARG A 465 0.30 33.12 20.24
N ALA A 466 -0.42 32.03 20.50
CA ALA A 466 -0.69 30.98 19.51
C ALA A 466 -1.52 31.51 18.33
N GLY A 467 -2.61 32.23 18.60
CA GLY A 467 -3.42 32.82 17.53
C GLY A 467 -2.67 33.88 16.72
N ALA A 468 -1.82 34.69 17.36
CA ALA A 468 -0.92 35.60 16.66
C ALA A 468 0.11 34.85 15.80
N ALA A 469 0.67 33.74 16.29
CA ALA A 469 1.62 32.90 15.54
C ALA A 469 0.98 32.34 14.25
N ASP A 470 -0.23 31.80 14.36
CA ASP A 470 -0.97 31.23 13.22
C ASP A 470 -1.41 32.30 12.21
N ALA A 471 -1.80 33.49 12.70
CA ALA A 471 -2.07 34.65 11.84
C ALA A 471 -0.81 35.12 11.11
N HIS A 472 0.36 35.12 11.78
CA HIS A 472 1.65 35.39 11.15
C HIS A 472 2.02 34.32 10.10
N LEU A 473 1.75 33.04 10.37
CA LEU A 473 1.94 31.95 9.40
C LEU A 473 1.07 32.17 8.16
N ALA A 474 -0.24 32.39 8.35
CA ALA A 474 -1.19 32.64 7.27
C ALA A 474 -0.77 33.83 6.37
N LEU A 475 -0.38 34.96 6.97
CA LEU A 475 0.15 36.12 6.23
C LEU A 475 1.47 35.81 5.52
N GLY A 476 2.29 34.91 6.07
CA GLY A 476 3.50 34.40 5.42
C GLY A 476 3.18 33.60 4.15
N VAL A 477 2.25 32.64 4.24
CA VAL A 477 1.76 31.83 3.11
C VAL A 477 1.21 32.74 1.99
N VAL A 478 0.28 33.64 2.33
CA VAL A 478 -0.37 34.55 1.36
C VAL A 478 0.65 35.51 0.73
N ALA A 479 1.61 36.03 1.50
CA ALA A 479 2.67 36.87 0.95
C ALA A 479 3.61 36.07 0.02
N GLY A 480 3.86 34.80 0.32
CA GLY A 480 4.66 33.89 -0.51
C GLY A 480 4.00 33.63 -1.87
N ARG A 481 2.71 33.25 -1.89
CA ARG A 481 1.93 33.07 -3.13
C ARG A 481 1.88 34.32 -3.99
N LYS A 482 1.80 35.50 -3.37
CA LYS A 482 1.82 36.81 -4.05
C LYS A 482 3.23 37.28 -4.46
N GLY A 483 4.26 36.41 -4.40
CA GLY A 483 5.64 36.73 -4.77
C GLY A 483 6.36 37.72 -3.84
N LYS A 484 5.76 38.12 -2.71
CA LYS A 484 6.30 39.14 -1.79
C LYS A 484 7.29 38.51 -0.80
N LEU A 485 8.33 37.87 -1.32
CA LEU A 485 9.28 36.99 -0.60
C LEU A 485 9.85 37.62 0.69
N SER A 486 10.16 38.92 0.69
CA SER A 486 10.71 39.62 1.87
C SER A 486 9.68 39.86 2.97
N ARG A 487 8.40 40.06 2.61
CA ARG A 487 7.28 40.13 3.56
C ARG A 487 6.92 38.74 4.07
N ALA A 488 6.94 37.74 3.18
CA ALA A 488 6.71 36.34 3.53
C ALA A 488 7.71 35.85 4.58
N ALA A 489 9.01 35.94 4.31
CA ALA A 489 10.06 35.49 5.24
C ALA A 489 9.95 36.16 6.62
N ARG A 490 9.69 37.47 6.68
CA ARG A 490 9.50 38.20 7.96
C ARG A 490 8.29 37.68 8.75
N ARG A 491 7.18 37.39 8.07
CA ARG A 491 5.96 36.88 8.70
C ARG A 491 6.11 35.43 9.16
N LEU A 492 6.78 34.58 8.37
CA LEU A 492 7.07 33.18 8.71
C LEU A 492 8.03 33.06 9.91
N ARG A 493 9.11 33.86 9.97
CA ARG A 493 9.98 33.89 11.16
C ARG A 493 9.21 34.28 12.42
N ARG A 494 8.43 35.37 12.37
CA ARG A 494 7.61 35.77 13.52
C ARG A 494 6.57 34.71 13.92
N ALA A 495 6.10 33.88 12.99
CA ALA A 495 5.25 32.73 13.31
C ALA A 495 6.02 31.66 14.10
N LEU A 496 7.26 31.35 13.71
CA LEU A 496 8.16 30.45 14.42
C LEU A 496 8.54 31.01 15.80
N ASP A 497 8.95 32.28 15.88
CA ASP A 497 9.33 32.98 17.12
C ASP A 497 8.19 32.98 18.16
N LEU A 498 6.94 32.98 17.70
CA LEU A 498 5.74 32.93 18.54
C LEU A 498 5.27 31.49 18.86
N GLY A 499 5.80 30.47 18.18
CA GLY A 499 5.41 29.07 18.38
C GLY A 499 4.13 28.68 17.63
N THR A 500 4.08 28.91 16.31
CA THR A 500 2.97 28.50 15.44
C THR A 500 2.71 26.99 15.50
N ARG A 501 1.45 26.58 15.28
CA ARG A 501 1.05 25.17 15.28
C ARG A 501 1.69 24.32 14.19
N ASP A 502 2.15 24.94 13.10
CA ASP A 502 2.68 24.28 11.91
C ASP A 502 4.06 24.87 11.54
N PRO A 503 5.10 24.57 12.35
CA PRO A 503 6.46 25.02 12.08
C PRO A 503 7.02 24.36 10.81
N VAL A 504 6.55 23.15 10.46
CA VAL A 504 6.99 22.44 9.26
C VAL A 504 6.62 23.21 7.99
N LEU A 505 5.38 23.71 7.87
CA LEU A 505 5.00 24.55 6.74
C LEU A 505 5.81 25.85 6.70
N ALA A 506 6.08 26.46 7.85
CA ALA A 506 6.88 27.68 7.93
C ALA A 506 8.31 27.46 7.40
N HIS A 507 9.02 26.43 7.88
CA HIS A 507 10.36 26.08 7.41
C HIS A 507 10.37 25.63 5.93
N LYS A 508 9.39 24.83 5.47
CA LYS A 508 9.24 24.48 4.04
C LYS A 508 9.10 25.71 3.15
N LEU A 509 8.37 26.73 3.59
CA LEU A 509 8.20 27.98 2.82
C LEU A 509 9.43 28.89 2.90
N LEU A 510 10.10 28.97 4.06
CA LEU A 510 11.36 29.68 4.20
C LEU A 510 12.45 29.08 3.31
N SER A 511 12.56 27.73 3.25
CA SER A 511 13.46 27.04 2.32
C SER A 511 13.22 27.46 0.87
N LYS A 512 11.96 27.41 0.40
CA LYS A 512 11.59 27.84 -0.95
C LYS A 512 11.91 29.32 -1.22
N ILE A 513 11.73 30.20 -0.24
CA ILE A 513 12.10 31.62 -0.33
C ILE A 513 13.62 31.81 -0.42
N HIS A 514 14.40 31.06 0.34
CA HIS A 514 15.86 31.09 0.28
C HIS A 514 16.38 30.51 -1.06
N ALA A 515 15.81 29.40 -1.54
CA ALA A 515 16.11 28.82 -2.85
C ALA A 515 15.81 29.80 -4.00
N ALA A 516 14.66 30.49 -3.97
CA ALA A 516 14.31 31.53 -4.96
C ALA A 516 15.31 32.71 -4.97
N ARG A 517 16.03 32.95 -3.87
CA ARG A 517 17.11 33.94 -3.75
C ARG A 517 18.52 33.38 -4.02
N LYS A 518 18.64 32.12 -4.46
CA LYS A 518 19.91 31.40 -4.61
C LYS A 518 20.71 31.26 -3.30
N GLN A 519 20.03 31.35 -2.15
CA GLN A 519 20.61 31.21 -0.81
C GLN A 519 20.58 29.74 -0.39
N TRP A 520 21.35 28.91 -1.11
CA TRP A 520 21.25 27.44 -1.05
C TRP A 520 21.52 26.88 0.35
N LYS A 521 22.58 27.34 1.03
CA LYS A 521 22.93 26.89 2.39
C LYS A 521 21.82 27.16 3.40
N GLN A 522 21.20 28.34 3.34
CA GLN A 522 20.04 28.67 4.17
C GLN A 522 18.83 27.81 3.80
N ALA A 523 18.56 27.57 2.51
CA ALA A 523 17.45 26.74 2.07
C ALA A 523 17.57 25.29 2.55
N ILE A 524 18.80 24.75 2.58
CA ILE A 524 19.12 23.40 3.09
C ILE A 524 18.93 23.33 4.61
N GLU A 525 19.36 24.33 5.37
CA GLU A 525 19.21 24.34 6.84
C GLU A 525 17.74 24.41 7.29
N GLU A 526 16.91 25.15 6.53
CA GLU A 526 15.46 25.13 6.68
C GLU A 526 14.88 23.72 6.40
N LEU A 527 15.37 22.99 5.38
CA LEU A 527 14.95 21.60 5.13
C LEU A 527 15.44 20.61 6.19
N ARG A 528 16.64 20.78 6.77
CA ARG A 528 17.12 19.96 7.90
C ARG A 528 16.21 20.11 9.12
N THR A 529 15.70 21.32 9.33
CA THR A 529 14.69 21.55 10.38
C THR A 529 13.37 20.88 10.02
N VAL A 530 12.93 20.91 8.75
CA VAL A 530 11.75 20.15 8.29
C VAL A 530 11.91 18.64 8.49
N GLU A 531 13.07 18.08 8.17
CA GLU A 531 13.38 16.65 8.31
C GLU A 531 13.29 16.20 9.77
N ARG A 532 13.96 16.92 10.69
CA ARG A 532 13.88 16.63 12.13
C ARG A 532 12.47 16.68 12.70
N LEU A 533 11.60 17.53 12.15
CA LEU A 533 10.24 17.75 12.64
C LEU A 533 9.18 16.88 11.94
N SER A 534 9.51 16.18 10.86
CA SER A 534 8.57 15.42 10.03
C SER A 534 8.88 13.92 10.03
N PRO A 535 7.91 13.05 9.67
CA PRO A 535 8.24 11.68 9.28
C PRO A 535 9.13 11.65 8.03
N PRO A 536 9.87 10.54 7.80
CA PRO A 536 10.62 10.31 6.57
C PRO A 536 9.75 10.51 5.32
N ASN A 537 10.27 11.22 4.32
CA ASN A 537 9.49 11.61 3.15
C ASN A 537 10.38 11.72 1.90
N ALA A 538 10.09 10.91 0.87
CA ALA A 538 10.84 10.92 -0.39
C ALA A 538 10.85 12.29 -1.09
N GLU A 539 9.75 13.05 -1.01
CA GLU A 539 9.64 14.37 -1.62
C GLU A 539 10.54 15.40 -0.93
N LEU A 540 10.77 15.27 0.38
CA LEU A 540 11.74 16.09 1.09
C LEU A 540 13.17 15.76 0.64
N GLN A 541 13.47 14.48 0.43
CA GLN A 541 14.78 14.03 -0.06
C GLN A 541 15.04 14.46 -1.52
N ARG A 542 14.01 14.45 -2.39
CA ARG A 542 14.09 15.06 -3.73
C ARG A 542 14.41 16.55 -3.67
N GLN A 543 13.81 17.30 -2.73
CA GLN A 543 14.08 18.72 -2.53
C GLN A 543 15.51 18.97 -2.00
N PHE A 544 16.02 18.14 -1.09
CA PHE A 544 17.43 18.17 -0.69
C PHE A 544 18.37 17.95 -1.87
N ALA A 545 18.13 16.91 -2.68
CA ALA A 545 18.95 16.61 -3.85
C ALA A 545 19.01 17.79 -4.83
N GLU A 546 17.88 18.44 -5.11
CA GLU A 546 17.85 19.61 -5.99
C GLU A 546 18.65 20.80 -5.41
N LEU A 547 18.54 21.06 -4.10
CA LEU A 547 19.26 22.16 -3.45
C LEU A 547 20.76 21.91 -3.34
N TRP A 548 21.18 20.69 -3.00
CA TRP A 548 22.60 20.31 -2.96
C TRP A 548 23.24 20.38 -4.35
N LYS A 549 22.55 19.90 -5.38
CA LYS A 549 22.99 20.06 -6.78
C LYS A 549 23.16 21.53 -7.18
N LYS A 550 22.26 22.42 -6.75
CA LYS A 550 22.37 23.88 -6.99
C LYS A 550 23.46 24.54 -6.14
N ALA A 551 23.80 23.96 -4.99
CA ALA A 551 24.92 24.38 -4.14
C ALA A 551 26.29 23.91 -4.67
N GLY A 552 26.32 22.96 -5.60
CA GLY A 552 27.54 22.34 -6.13
C GLY A 552 28.04 21.14 -5.32
N ASP A 553 27.26 20.64 -4.35
CA ASP A 553 27.60 19.46 -3.56
C ASP A 553 26.99 18.21 -4.18
N GLU A 554 27.78 17.55 -5.04
CA GLU A 554 27.36 16.32 -5.72
C GLU A 554 27.18 15.14 -4.76
N ALA A 555 28.00 15.06 -3.70
CA ALA A 555 27.99 13.94 -2.76
C ALA A 555 26.72 13.93 -1.91
N GLU A 556 26.37 15.06 -1.30
CA GLU A 556 25.14 15.22 -0.54
C GLU A 556 23.89 15.13 -1.44
N SER A 557 23.98 15.63 -2.68
CA SER A 557 22.92 15.47 -3.67
C SER A 557 22.66 14.00 -4.02
N MET A 558 23.72 13.19 -4.21
CA MET A 558 23.59 11.75 -4.42
C MET A 558 23.03 11.04 -3.18
N ALA A 559 23.47 11.41 -1.98
CA ALA A 559 22.98 10.82 -0.73
C ALA A 559 21.47 11.05 -0.56
N ALA A 560 20.99 12.27 -0.80
CA ALA A 560 19.58 12.60 -0.78
C ALA A 560 18.77 11.85 -1.84
N LEU A 561 19.28 11.72 -3.08
CA LEU A 561 18.62 10.87 -4.11
C LEU A 561 18.53 9.41 -3.68
N LYS A 562 19.56 8.85 -3.03
CA LYS A 562 19.53 7.49 -2.49
C LYS A 562 18.44 7.33 -1.43
N GLN A 563 18.32 8.27 -0.50
CA GLN A 563 17.24 8.27 0.49
C GLN A 563 15.86 8.42 -0.15
N ALA A 564 15.71 9.21 -1.21
CA ALA A 564 14.46 9.29 -1.98
C ALA A 564 14.10 7.92 -2.60
N CYS A 565 15.07 7.17 -3.14
CA CYS A 565 14.85 5.80 -3.65
C CYS A 565 14.42 4.82 -2.56
N LEU A 566 14.91 4.98 -1.33
CA LEU A 566 14.54 4.11 -0.20
C LEU A 566 13.15 4.41 0.36
N LEU A 567 12.63 5.63 0.15
CA LEU A 567 11.37 6.11 0.68
C LEU A 567 10.21 6.10 -0.33
N ASP A 568 10.49 5.81 -1.61
CA ASP A 568 9.51 5.75 -2.70
C ASP A 568 9.69 4.42 -3.46
N SER A 569 8.74 3.49 -3.27
CA SER A 569 8.81 2.16 -3.89
C SER A 569 8.54 2.19 -5.39
N ASP A 570 7.78 3.19 -5.87
CA ASP A 570 7.15 3.16 -7.20
C ASP A 570 7.79 4.16 -8.17
N ASP A 571 8.57 5.15 -7.69
CA ASP A 571 9.33 6.11 -8.51
C ASP A 571 10.60 5.49 -9.15
N ALA A 572 10.38 4.65 -10.17
CA ALA A 572 11.46 4.10 -11.01
C ALA A 572 12.33 5.19 -11.67
N LYS A 573 11.81 6.40 -11.89
CA LYS A 573 12.56 7.48 -12.57
C LYS A 573 13.67 8.03 -11.68
N VAL A 574 13.41 8.25 -10.40
CA VAL A 574 14.43 8.67 -9.42
C VAL A 574 15.50 7.59 -9.25
N ARG A 575 15.09 6.31 -9.22
CA ARG A 575 16.01 5.16 -9.16
C ARG A 575 16.97 5.13 -10.33
N VAL A 576 16.48 5.21 -11.58
CA VAL A 576 17.32 5.27 -12.78
C VAL A 576 18.21 6.51 -12.81
N THR A 577 17.70 7.66 -12.36
CA THR A 577 18.49 8.90 -12.26
C THR A 577 19.68 8.74 -11.29
N PHE A 578 19.46 8.20 -10.09
CA PHE A 578 20.52 7.90 -9.14
C PHE A 578 21.50 6.86 -9.70
N ALA A 579 20.99 5.75 -10.24
CA ALA A 579 21.81 4.65 -10.73
C ALA A 579 22.71 5.07 -11.90
N THR A 580 22.21 5.90 -12.82
CA THR A 580 22.99 6.45 -13.95
C THR A 580 24.14 7.33 -13.44
N TRP A 581 23.93 8.11 -12.38
CA TRP A 581 24.98 8.93 -11.77
C TRP A 581 25.99 8.08 -11.01
N ALA A 582 25.52 7.12 -10.21
CA ALA A 582 26.36 6.19 -9.47
C ALA A 582 27.23 5.32 -10.40
N ALA A 583 26.70 4.86 -11.54
CA ALA A 583 27.44 4.12 -12.56
C ALA A 583 28.59 4.94 -13.16
N LYS A 584 28.36 6.24 -13.46
CA LYS A 584 29.42 7.16 -13.93
C LYS A 584 30.53 7.37 -12.91
N GLN A 585 30.20 7.30 -11.61
CA GLN A 585 31.16 7.35 -10.49
C GLN A 585 31.78 5.97 -10.16
N GLY A 586 31.48 4.91 -10.92
CA GLY A 586 31.94 3.54 -10.65
C GLY A 586 31.34 2.89 -9.40
N ARG A 587 30.28 3.43 -8.81
CA ARG A 587 29.65 2.99 -7.54
C ARG A 587 28.67 1.83 -7.78
N TRP A 588 29.14 0.77 -8.43
CA TRP A 588 28.32 -0.35 -8.94
C TRP A 588 27.49 -1.09 -7.89
N VAL A 589 27.97 -1.17 -6.63
CA VAL A 589 27.20 -1.76 -5.53
C VAL A 589 25.91 -0.98 -5.28
N GLU A 590 25.97 0.36 -5.33
CA GLU A 590 24.83 1.23 -5.07
C GLU A 590 23.88 1.32 -6.27
N VAL A 591 24.41 1.15 -7.49
CA VAL A 591 23.59 0.92 -8.69
C VAL A 591 22.73 -0.33 -8.50
N LEU A 592 23.33 -1.43 -8.05
CA LEU A 592 22.62 -2.69 -7.80
C LEU A 592 21.58 -2.54 -6.68
N GLU A 593 21.93 -1.95 -5.54
CA GLU A 593 21.02 -1.71 -4.40
C GLU A 593 19.71 -0.98 -4.80
N VAL A 594 19.78 -0.09 -5.79
CA VAL A 594 18.65 0.76 -6.19
C VAL A 594 17.89 0.22 -7.41
N LEU A 595 18.57 -0.48 -8.33
CA LEU A 595 17.96 -1.04 -9.54
C LEU A 595 17.37 -2.44 -9.37
N ASP A 596 17.71 -3.21 -8.33
CA ASP A 596 17.16 -4.57 -8.11
C ASP A 596 15.61 -4.56 -8.02
N ASP A 597 15.04 -3.46 -7.52
CA ASP A 597 13.59 -3.21 -7.49
C ASP A 597 12.98 -2.80 -8.84
N VAL A 598 13.74 -2.21 -9.76
CA VAL A 598 13.14 -1.49 -10.89
C VAL A 598 12.43 -2.45 -11.85
N ASN A 599 12.95 -3.67 -12.01
CA ASN A 599 12.26 -4.72 -12.78
C ASN A 599 10.99 -5.25 -12.06
N LEU A 600 10.85 -4.99 -10.76
CA LEU A 600 9.65 -5.25 -9.95
C LEU A 600 8.65 -4.08 -9.95
N ILE A 601 8.95 -3.02 -10.70
CA ILE A 601 8.07 -1.91 -11.06
C ILE A 601 7.73 -2.00 -12.56
N ASP A 602 8.76 -2.05 -13.42
CA ASP A 602 8.64 -2.01 -14.87
C ASP A 602 9.81 -2.73 -15.55
N PRO A 603 9.72 -4.05 -15.81
CA PRO A 603 10.76 -4.83 -16.48
C PRO A 603 10.76 -4.62 -18.01
N PHE A 604 10.00 -3.65 -18.52
CA PHE A 604 10.03 -3.23 -19.93
C PHE A 604 10.85 -1.95 -20.15
N ARG A 605 11.52 -1.46 -19.11
CA ARG A 605 12.40 -0.28 -19.17
C ARG A 605 13.71 -0.60 -19.87
N LYS A 606 13.78 -0.25 -21.16
CA LYS A 606 15.01 -0.38 -21.97
C LYS A 606 16.25 0.26 -21.33
N ASP A 607 16.09 1.33 -20.56
CA ASP A 607 17.18 2.11 -19.96
C ASP A 607 17.78 1.50 -18.68
N THR A 608 17.25 0.39 -18.16
CA THR A 608 17.70 -0.22 -16.89
C THR A 608 18.57 -1.46 -17.09
N HIS A 609 18.26 -2.32 -18.06
CA HIS A 609 18.86 -3.66 -18.16
C HIS A 609 20.38 -3.65 -18.40
N LEU A 610 20.90 -2.69 -19.19
CA LEU A 610 22.35 -2.51 -19.35
C LEU A 610 23.01 -2.12 -18.02
N LEU A 611 22.44 -1.14 -17.30
CA LEU A 611 22.98 -0.66 -16.02
C LEU A 611 22.93 -1.75 -14.94
N LEU A 612 21.85 -2.53 -14.87
CA LEU A 612 21.69 -3.61 -13.91
C LEU A 612 22.60 -4.81 -14.26
N GLY A 613 22.70 -5.17 -15.55
CA GLY A 613 23.63 -6.19 -16.04
C GLY A 613 25.09 -5.85 -15.72
N ASP A 614 25.52 -4.61 -15.99
CA ASP A 614 26.86 -4.14 -15.66
C ASP A 614 27.11 -4.07 -14.15
N ALA A 615 26.13 -3.63 -13.35
CA ALA A 615 26.24 -3.61 -11.90
C ALA A 615 26.36 -5.03 -11.32
N LEU A 616 25.56 -5.99 -11.80
CA LEU A 616 25.65 -7.40 -11.42
C LEU A 616 27.02 -7.98 -11.79
N ARG A 617 27.46 -7.82 -13.05
CA ARG A 617 28.73 -8.34 -13.55
C ARG A 617 29.94 -7.73 -12.83
N LYS A 618 30.04 -6.40 -12.76
CA LYS A 618 31.17 -5.71 -12.12
C LYS A 618 31.23 -5.90 -10.59
N THR A 619 30.16 -6.40 -9.97
CA THR A 619 30.12 -6.77 -8.55
C THR A 619 29.98 -8.28 -8.31
N ALA A 620 30.23 -9.13 -9.32
CA ALA A 620 30.15 -10.59 -9.20
C ALA A 620 31.33 -11.16 -8.41
N LEU A 621 32.56 -10.69 -8.65
CA LEU A 621 33.76 -11.17 -7.95
C LEU A 621 33.92 -12.71 -7.98
N GLY A 622 33.47 -13.36 -9.07
CA GLY A 622 33.45 -14.82 -9.22
C GLY A 622 32.13 -15.51 -8.86
N ASP A 623 31.11 -14.78 -8.40
CA ASP A 623 29.77 -15.31 -8.15
C ASP A 623 29.06 -15.71 -9.46
N GLU A 624 29.04 -17.02 -9.75
CA GLU A 624 28.34 -17.58 -10.91
C GLU A 624 26.84 -17.25 -10.93
N ALA A 625 26.16 -17.19 -9.78
CA ALA A 625 24.73 -16.90 -9.73
C ALA A 625 24.49 -15.44 -10.14
N LYS A 626 25.34 -14.52 -9.69
CA LYS A 626 25.30 -13.11 -10.10
C LYS A 626 25.65 -12.91 -11.57
N LEU A 627 26.61 -13.66 -12.11
CA LEU A 627 26.90 -13.68 -13.56
C LEU A 627 25.73 -14.24 -14.38
N LYS A 628 25.05 -15.28 -13.91
CA LYS A 628 23.82 -15.82 -14.54
C LYS A 628 22.63 -14.86 -14.45
N ARG A 629 22.56 -14.02 -13.40
CA ARG A 629 21.63 -12.89 -13.33
C ARG A 629 21.99 -11.81 -14.35
N ALA A 630 23.25 -11.39 -14.41
CA ALA A 630 23.74 -10.37 -15.35
C ALA A 630 23.48 -10.76 -16.82
N LEU A 631 23.84 -12.00 -17.19
CA LEU A 631 23.55 -12.60 -18.51
C LEU A 631 22.07 -12.45 -18.89
N GLY A 632 21.18 -12.69 -17.92
CA GLY A 632 19.74 -12.54 -18.09
C GLY A 632 19.25 -11.12 -18.35
N GLU A 633 19.85 -10.12 -17.71
CA GLU A 633 19.53 -8.72 -17.99
C GLU A 633 19.97 -8.34 -19.41
N TYR A 634 21.13 -8.80 -19.86
CA TYR A 634 21.56 -8.59 -21.26
C TYR A 634 20.68 -9.36 -22.27
N GLU A 635 20.14 -10.52 -21.90
CA GLU A 635 19.13 -11.24 -22.71
C GLU A 635 17.80 -10.50 -22.79
N VAL A 636 17.32 -9.92 -21.68
CA VAL A 636 16.12 -9.06 -21.71
C VAL A 636 16.39 -7.78 -22.52
N ALA A 637 17.61 -7.23 -22.47
CA ALA A 637 18.02 -6.11 -23.32
C ALA A 637 18.00 -6.47 -24.83
N GLU A 638 18.44 -7.69 -25.20
CA GLU A 638 18.34 -8.25 -26.56
C GLU A 638 16.86 -8.40 -26.98
N ILE A 639 16.00 -8.95 -26.11
CA ILE A 639 14.55 -9.13 -26.35
C ILE A 639 13.82 -7.79 -26.54
N LEU A 640 14.07 -6.81 -25.67
CA LEU A 640 13.44 -5.48 -25.72
C LEU A 640 14.00 -4.59 -26.83
N LYS A 641 15.12 -4.97 -27.46
CA LYS A 641 15.87 -4.17 -28.43
C LYS A 641 16.23 -2.80 -27.85
N VAL A 642 17.10 -2.78 -26.84
CA VAL A 642 17.63 -1.55 -26.24
C VAL A 642 18.42 -0.72 -27.26
N ASP A 643 18.59 0.57 -27.00
CA ASP A 643 19.17 1.51 -27.97
C ASP A 643 20.68 1.29 -28.23
N TYR A 644 21.39 0.56 -27.35
CA TYR A 644 22.79 0.17 -27.50
C TYR A 644 22.97 -1.34 -27.35
N LEU A 645 22.72 -2.09 -28.43
CA LEU A 645 22.80 -3.55 -28.44
C LEU A 645 24.24 -4.07 -28.35
N ALA A 646 25.22 -3.38 -28.96
CA ALA A 646 26.63 -3.75 -28.86
C ALA A 646 27.09 -3.90 -27.39
N GLY A 647 26.68 -2.99 -26.51
CA GLY A 647 26.95 -3.07 -25.07
C GLY A 647 26.27 -4.27 -24.38
N ALA A 648 25.04 -4.63 -24.79
CA ALA A 648 24.37 -5.84 -24.29
C ALA A 648 25.10 -7.11 -24.73
N TYR A 649 25.49 -7.19 -26.01
CA TYR A 649 26.24 -8.31 -26.55
C TYR A 649 27.64 -8.44 -25.92
N PHE A 650 28.34 -7.33 -25.70
CA PHE A 650 29.61 -7.32 -24.98
C PHE A 650 29.44 -7.76 -23.52
N GLY A 651 28.44 -7.24 -22.80
CA GLY A 651 28.15 -7.65 -21.43
C GLY A 651 27.83 -9.14 -21.29
N LYS A 652 27.03 -9.67 -22.22
CA LYS A 652 26.75 -11.09 -22.40
C LYS A 652 28.02 -11.90 -22.66
N ALA A 653 28.86 -11.46 -23.60
CA ALA A 653 30.14 -12.10 -23.89
C ALA A 653 31.08 -12.14 -22.67
N ALA A 654 31.18 -11.04 -21.91
CA ALA A 654 32.01 -10.97 -20.71
C ALA A 654 31.52 -11.95 -19.63
N CYS A 655 30.20 -12.02 -19.37
CA CYS A 655 29.64 -13.00 -18.44
C CYS A 655 29.90 -14.44 -18.87
N LEU A 656 29.72 -14.74 -20.16
CA LEU A 656 29.95 -16.08 -20.72
C LEU A 656 31.44 -16.48 -20.64
N ALA A 657 32.35 -15.53 -20.88
CA ALA A 657 33.80 -15.75 -20.74
C ALA A 657 34.20 -16.04 -19.29
N GLU A 658 33.66 -15.30 -18.32
CA GLU A 658 33.88 -15.54 -16.88
C GLU A 658 33.27 -16.88 -16.42
N LEU A 659 32.14 -17.29 -17.00
CA LEU A 659 31.51 -18.60 -16.80
C LEU A 659 32.18 -19.76 -17.59
N GLY A 660 33.34 -19.52 -18.23
CA GLY A 660 34.09 -20.54 -18.99
C GLY A 660 33.47 -20.97 -20.33
N LYS A 661 32.35 -20.37 -20.75
CA LYS A 661 31.61 -20.66 -21.99
C LYS A 661 32.24 -19.97 -23.20
N ARG A 662 33.48 -20.34 -23.54
CA ARG A 662 34.33 -19.69 -24.56
C ARG A 662 33.66 -19.48 -25.92
N GLU A 663 33.00 -20.52 -26.46
CA GLU A 663 32.37 -20.42 -27.80
C GLU A 663 31.13 -19.53 -27.81
N GLU A 664 30.27 -19.61 -26.78
CA GLU A 664 29.12 -18.72 -26.61
C GLU A 664 29.59 -17.26 -26.43
N ALA A 665 30.69 -17.05 -25.71
CA ALA A 665 31.30 -15.75 -25.53
C ALA A 665 31.85 -15.18 -26.85
N LEU A 666 32.57 -15.98 -27.65
CA LEU A 666 33.05 -15.56 -28.97
C LEU A 666 31.90 -15.20 -29.92
N GLU A 667 30.79 -15.93 -29.89
CA GLU A 667 29.61 -15.61 -30.69
C GLU A 667 28.96 -14.29 -30.24
N ALA A 668 28.84 -14.05 -28.94
CA ALA A 668 28.37 -12.77 -28.42
C ALA A 668 29.32 -11.61 -28.76
N VAL A 669 30.65 -11.83 -28.78
CA VAL A 669 31.63 -10.84 -29.28
C VAL A 669 31.42 -10.55 -30.78
N ARG A 670 31.15 -11.56 -31.62
CA ARG A 670 30.85 -11.35 -33.04
C ARG A 670 29.60 -10.49 -33.23
N LYS A 671 28.53 -10.73 -32.45
CA LYS A 671 27.34 -9.86 -32.44
C LYS A 671 27.67 -8.43 -32.00
N ALA A 672 28.45 -8.25 -30.94
CA ALA A 672 28.87 -6.93 -30.45
C ALA A 672 29.62 -6.12 -31.52
N LEU A 673 30.60 -6.75 -32.17
CA LEU A 673 31.41 -6.14 -33.23
C LEU A 673 30.69 -6.04 -34.60
N GLY A 674 29.55 -6.72 -34.77
CA GLY A 674 28.66 -6.53 -35.90
C GLY A 674 27.74 -5.32 -35.75
N ASP A 675 27.38 -4.96 -34.52
CA ASP A 675 26.56 -3.79 -34.17
C ASP A 675 27.43 -2.51 -34.02
N ASP A 676 28.56 -2.62 -33.31
CA ASP A 676 29.57 -1.56 -33.18
C ASP A 676 30.98 -2.14 -33.48
N PRO A 677 31.46 -2.02 -34.73
CA PRO A 677 32.78 -2.51 -35.11
C PRO A 677 33.93 -1.93 -34.30
N GLU A 678 33.79 -0.71 -33.76
CA GLU A 678 34.83 0.00 -33.00
C GLU A 678 34.78 -0.25 -31.49
N HIS A 679 33.87 -1.10 -31.00
CA HIS A 679 33.72 -1.41 -29.56
C HIS A 679 35.02 -2.00 -28.97
N ALA A 680 35.81 -1.14 -28.34
CA ALA A 680 37.18 -1.44 -27.92
C ALA A 680 37.26 -2.63 -26.94
N GLU A 681 36.38 -2.68 -25.93
CA GLU A 681 36.37 -3.79 -24.96
C GLU A 681 36.00 -5.14 -25.61
N ALA A 682 35.09 -5.15 -26.59
CA ALA A 682 34.72 -6.37 -27.33
C ALA A 682 35.88 -6.85 -28.22
N ARG A 683 36.63 -5.94 -28.87
CA ARG A 683 37.86 -6.27 -29.60
C ARG A 683 38.91 -6.89 -28.68
N ALA A 684 39.15 -6.28 -27.50
CA ALA A 684 40.11 -6.79 -26.53
C ALA A 684 39.71 -8.17 -25.97
N LEU A 685 38.42 -8.36 -25.68
CA LEU A 685 37.88 -9.66 -25.26
C LEU A 685 38.02 -10.71 -26.37
N LYS A 686 37.82 -10.34 -27.64
CA LYS A 686 38.05 -11.22 -28.79
C LYS A 686 39.48 -11.77 -28.79
N THR A 687 40.49 -10.90 -28.77
CA THR A 687 41.91 -11.29 -28.80
C THR A 687 42.25 -12.25 -27.65
N LYS A 688 41.79 -11.92 -26.43
CA LYS A 688 41.95 -12.78 -25.24
C LYS A 688 41.28 -14.16 -25.41
N LEU A 689 40.09 -14.22 -26.01
CA LEU A 689 39.35 -15.46 -26.27
C LEU A 689 39.84 -16.22 -27.51
N GLU A 690 40.61 -15.61 -28.41
CA GLU A 690 41.25 -16.27 -29.55
C GLU A 690 42.66 -16.79 -29.23
N GLY A 691 43.29 -16.28 -28.15
CA GLY A 691 44.59 -16.76 -27.67
C GLY A 691 45.78 -16.19 -28.43
N LYS A 692 45.71 -14.90 -28.78
CA LYS A 692 46.82 -14.11 -29.37
C LYS A 692 47.39 -13.12 -28.35
#